data_AF-C4XEM6-F1
#
_entry.id   AF-C4XEM6-F1
#
_cell.length_a   1.000
_cell.length_b   1.000
_cell.length_c   1.000
_cell.angle_alpha   90.00
_cell.angle_beta   90.00
_cell.angle_gamma   90.00
#
_symmetry.space_group_name_H-M   'P 1'
#
loop_
_entity.id
_entity.type
_entity.pdbx_description
1 polymer ?
#
loop_
_entity_poly.entity_id
_entity_poly.type
_entity_poly.pdbx_seq_one_letter_code
_entity_poly.pdbx_strand_id
1 'polypeptide(L)'
;MMGFKFKSTEMLIAEKTLKKINQFEPLISRLSDDELKQKTHQFKARLADGETLDKMRAEVFAVCREATKRVLGKRPFDVQMIGGVLLDLSSIAEMKTGEGKTITSIAPVYLNALKGKGAIVSTVNEYLTERDAEEIGQVFNFLGMTVGVNKAQMDPYLKRKAYACDITYSVHSELGFDYLRDNMAKTMEDKVQRGLHFCLIDEADSILIDEAKTPLIISGGGATVDGKPSNSNTYYSADQFVRTLDDKDYEIDEETKAISLTSRGIEKANKFFNFKNLYDIENSEIVHRVQNALRAHKIMKNNVEYIVREGKIELVDAFTGRVMEGRAYSEGLQQALQAKEIVEIEYETRTFATITYQNFFRMFDKLCGMTGTAKTEEQEFIDIYNMRVNVVPTNRPVIRKDLSDSIYASYDAKWKAVTEKIKELYEIGQPVLVGTAQIEDSEILHQYLYKANIPHTVLNAKQNASEAEIVSKAGQVKAVTIATNMAGRGTDIKPSPEALELGGLYVIGTDRAESRRIDNQLRGRSGRQGDPGISKFFISLDDQLMRRFSNYEEFKESYALEGDKEITSKSLLHGFEQAQKKIEGFNYDSRKSVLHYDDVIRQQRDLFYAQRDLILINEDISFIVERMVRKTATMLSNYPIFKEKNGLFKHQVFTDYINDVFLGHGTKERLDYEEVKKIYDSEIKDFLIEKLVNFYKKWREQAIRNSNDDTDYINWYEKDLVLEIVDIYWQNHIDTMDKLRSNVNLVQYSQKNPYQVYTDEGSKKFDQMLENIAYDVTKKIFDDRIGIPSIIPYEVQQDDLFKQIKNTIIFDDSLTQEEREQQLLEMYNSIKGQIEQQKEN
;
A
#
# COMPACT_ATOMS: atom_id res chain seq x y z
N MET A 1 10.56 -35.05 26.96
CA MET A 1 9.17 -35.51 26.71
C MET A 1 8.97 -35.62 25.20
N MET A 2 8.82 -36.82 24.65
CA MET A 2 8.33 -37.00 23.27
C MET A 2 6.85 -36.61 23.27
N GLY A 3 6.57 -35.32 23.11
CA GLY A 3 5.22 -34.83 22.89
C GLY A 3 4.69 -35.42 21.58
N PHE A 4 3.46 -35.93 21.59
CA PHE A 4 2.75 -36.30 20.37
C PHE A 4 2.84 -35.11 19.39
N LYS A 5 3.58 -35.27 18.28
CA LYS A 5 3.59 -34.27 17.20
C LYS A 5 2.24 -34.37 16.49
N PHE A 6 1.25 -33.64 16.97
CA PHE A 6 0.00 -33.44 16.26
C PHE A 6 0.32 -32.80 14.91
N LYS A 7 0.02 -33.53 13.83
CA LYS A 7 0.05 -32.98 12.48
C LYS A 7 -1.21 -32.17 12.26
N SER A 8 -1.08 -31.04 11.57
CA SER A 8 -2.22 -30.25 11.12
C SER A 8 -3.08 -31.04 10.13
N THR A 9 -4.35 -30.68 10.01
CA THR A 9 -5.28 -31.30 9.04
C THR A 9 -4.74 -31.11 7.62
N GLU A 10 -4.18 -29.95 7.33
CA GLU A 10 -3.59 -29.56 6.05
C GLU A 10 -2.41 -30.47 5.70
N MET A 11 -1.53 -30.76 6.66
CA MET A 11 -0.40 -31.68 6.46
C MET A 11 -0.88 -33.12 6.19
N LEU A 12 -1.92 -33.58 6.90
CA LEU A 12 -2.50 -34.91 6.65
C LEU A 12 -3.10 -35.02 5.24
N ILE A 13 -3.77 -33.96 4.77
CA ILE A 13 -4.29 -33.89 3.40
C ILE A 13 -3.14 -33.89 2.39
N ALA A 14 -2.06 -33.13 2.65
CA ALA A 14 -0.89 -33.06 1.79
C ALA A 14 -0.20 -34.42 1.64
N GLU A 15 0.04 -35.14 2.75
CA GLU A 15 0.63 -36.48 2.73
C GLU A 15 -0.25 -37.51 2.01
N LYS A 16 -1.57 -37.44 2.21
CA LYS A 16 -2.53 -38.30 1.50
C LYS A 16 -2.55 -37.99 0.00
N THR A 17 -2.45 -36.72 -0.37
CA THR A 17 -2.42 -36.28 -1.77
C THR A 17 -1.11 -36.69 -2.45
N LEU A 18 0.04 -36.58 -1.75
CA LEU A 18 1.33 -37.06 -2.25
C LEU A 18 1.28 -38.54 -2.65
N LYS A 19 0.65 -39.39 -1.84
CA LYS A 19 0.47 -40.81 -2.19
C LYS A 19 -0.26 -41.00 -3.52
N LYS A 20 -1.29 -40.18 -3.80
CA LYS A 20 -2.02 -40.20 -5.07
C LYS A 20 -1.18 -39.65 -6.22
N ILE A 21 -0.44 -38.56 -6.00
CA ILE A 21 0.50 -38.00 -7.00
C ILE A 21 1.50 -39.09 -7.44
N ASN A 22 2.09 -39.81 -6.49
CA ASN A 22 3.03 -40.90 -6.75
C ASN A 22 2.37 -42.08 -7.48
N GLN A 23 1.06 -42.29 -7.34
CA GLN A 23 0.33 -43.31 -8.12
C GLN A 23 0.09 -42.90 -9.57
N PHE A 24 -0.07 -41.59 -9.84
CA PHE A 24 -0.21 -41.07 -11.21
C PHE A 24 1.12 -40.99 -11.96
N GLU A 25 2.24 -40.78 -11.27
CA GLU A 25 3.55 -40.56 -11.89
C GLU A 25 3.96 -41.63 -12.94
N PRO A 26 3.80 -42.95 -12.71
CA PRO A 26 4.11 -43.97 -13.72
C PRO A 26 3.20 -43.93 -14.97
N LEU A 27 1.99 -43.39 -14.83
CA LEU A 27 1.04 -43.24 -15.94
C LEU A 27 1.36 -41.98 -16.76
N ILE A 28 1.61 -40.87 -16.07
CA ILE A 28 1.92 -39.57 -16.69
C ILE A 28 3.30 -39.60 -17.38
N SER A 29 4.29 -40.27 -16.80
CA SER A 29 5.63 -40.37 -17.41
C SER A 29 5.67 -41.10 -18.76
N ARG A 30 4.64 -41.89 -19.09
CA ARG A 30 4.52 -42.58 -20.39
C ARG A 30 3.92 -41.71 -21.49
N LEU A 31 3.31 -40.58 -21.14
CA LEU A 31 2.72 -39.67 -22.11
C LEU A 31 3.82 -39.04 -22.97
N SER A 32 3.55 -38.84 -24.25
CA SER A 32 4.33 -37.97 -25.12
C SER A 32 4.21 -36.51 -24.69
N ASP A 33 5.08 -35.64 -25.21
CA ASP A 33 5.02 -34.21 -24.90
C ASP A 33 3.68 -33.61 -25.35
N ASP A 34 3.19 -33.96 -26.53
CA ASP A 34 1.91 -33.45 -27.05
C ASP A 34 0.72 -33.91 -26.20
N GLU A 35 0.72 -35.17 -25.74
CA GLU A 35 -0.31 -35.66 -24.81
C GLU A 35 -0.26 -34.94 -23.45
N LEU A 36 0.94 -34.62 -22.97
CA LEU A 36 1.13 -33.90 -21.71
C LEU A 36 0.64 -32.45 -21.83
N LYS A 37 0.85 -31.79 -22.99
CA LYS A 37 0.27 -30.47 -23.28
C LYS A 37 -1.25 -30.51 -23.36
N GLN A 38 -1.79 -31.55 -24.00
CA GLN A 38 -3.24 -31.72 -24.16
C GLN A 38 -3.98 -31.88 -22.82
N LYS A 39 -3.27 -32.28 -21.75
CA LYS A 39 -3.85 -32.33 -20.38
C LYS A 39 -4.44 -31.00 -19.94
N THR A 40 -3.86 -29.86 -20.33
CA THR A 40 -4.42 -28.54 -20.02
C THR A 40 -5.85 -28.38 -20.57
N HIS A 41 -6.07 -28.75 -21.82
CA HIS A 41 -7.41 -28.70 -22.43
C HIS A 41 -8.38 -29.67 -21.76
N GLN A 42 -7.91 -30.88 -21.41
CA GLN A 42 -8.72 -31.85 -20.67
C GLN A 42 -9.13 -31.32 -19.29
N PHE A 43 -8.22 -30.69 -18.56
CA PHE A 43 -8.50 -30.11 -17.24
C PHE A 43 -9.46 -28.92 -17.33
N LYS A 44 -9.27 -28.01 -18.30
CA LYS A 44 -10.19 -26.89 -18.53
C LYS A 44 -11.60 -27.39 -18.90
N ALA A 45 -11.71 -28.44 -19.73
CA ALA A 45 -13.00 -29.06 -20.07
C ALA A 45 -13.68 -29.70 -18.85
N ARG A 46 -12.95 -30.48 -18.05
CA ARG A 46 -13.48 -31.10 -16.81
C ARG A 46 -13.95 -30.06 -15.78
N LEU A 47 -13.26 -28.91 -15.70
CA LEU A 47 -13.70 -27.79 -14.87
C LEU A 47 -15.00 -27.17 -15.39
N ALA A 48 -15.15 -27.03 -16.71
CA ALA A 48 -16.38 -26.57 -17.32
C ALA A 48 -17.56 -27.55 -17.09
N ASP A 49 -17.27 -28.86 -17.03
CA ASP A 49 -18.24 -29.92 -16.68
C ASP A 49 -18.56 -29.99 -15.17
N GLY A 50 -17.96 -29.12 -14.34
CA GLY A 50 -18.27 -28.99 -12.91
C GLY A 50 -17.37 -29.81 -11.96
N GLU A 51 -16.28 -30.42 -12.44
CA GLU A 51 -15.30 -31.03 -11.54
C GLU A 51 -14.54 -29.98 -10.73
N THR A 52 -14.27 -30.25 -9.44
CA THR A 52 -13.57 -29.30 -8.57
C THR A 52 -12.05 -29.46 -8.62
N LEU A 53 -11.31 -28.36 -8.39
CA LEU A 53 -9.84 -28.39 -8.31
C LEU A 53 -9.33 -29.44 -7.31
N ASP A 54 -10.02 -29.62 -6.18
CA ASP A 54 -9.65 -30.61 -5.15
C ASP A 54 -9.60 -32.05 -5.68
N LYS A 55 -10.54 -32.40 -6.57
CA LYS A 55 -10.61 -33.75 -7.17
C LYS A 55 -9.48 -33.97 -8.18
N MET A 56 -9.15 -32.94 -8.96
CA MET A 56 -8.10 -33.01 -9.99
C MET A 56 -6.68 -32.79 -9.44
N ARG A 57 -6.53 -32.22 -8.24
CA ARG A 57 -5.25 -31.80 -7.64
C ARG A 57 -4.12 -32.81 -7.82
N ALA A 58 -4.36 -34.08 -7.47
CA ALA A 58 -3.32 -35.11 -7.53
C ALA A 58 -2.83 -35.41 -8.95
N GLU A 59 -3.73 -35.43 -9.94
CA GLU A 59 -3.37 -35.66 -11.35
C GLU A 59 -2.64 -34.44 -11.92
N VAL A 60 -3.15 -33.23 -11.63
CA VAL A 60 -2.54 -31.96 -12.03
C VAL A 60 -1.12 -31.84 -11.50
N PHE A 61 -0.90 -32.15 -10.23
CA PHE A 61 0.43 -32.13 -9.61
C PHE A 61 1.38 -33.16 -10.25
N ALA A 62 0.88 -34.34 -10.63
CA ALA A 62 1.69 -35.32 -11.35
C ALA A 62 2.08 -34.84 -12.76
N VAL A 63 1.16 -34.18 -13.47
CA VAL A 63 1.44 -33.52 -14.77
C VAL A 63 2.50 -32.44 -14.61
N CYS A 64 2.37 -31.55 -13.63
CA CYS A 64 3.36 -30.52 -13.36
C CYS A 64 4.72 -31.12 -12.99
N ARG A 65 4.75 -32.17 -12.17
CA ARG A 65 6.00 -32.86 -11.79
C ARG A 65 6.74 -33.40 -13.01
N GLU A 66 6.03 -34.06 -13.92
CA GLU A 66 6.63 -34.58 -15.16
C GLU A 66 7.04 -33.46 -16.12
N ALA A 67 6.22 -32.42 -16.27
CA ALA A 67 6.55 -31.26 -17.11
C ALA A 67 7.81 -30.54 -16.62
N THR A 68 7.93 -30.29 -15.31
CA THR A 68 9.14 -29.69 -14.71
C THR A 68 10.37 -30.57 -14.94
N LYS A 69 10.24 -31.89 -14.83
CA LYS A 69 11.32 -32.83 -15.10
C LYS A 69 11.80 -32.75 -16.55
N ARG A 70 10.88 -32.68 -17.52
CA ARG A 70 11.22 -32.62 -18.96
C ARG A 70 11.81 -31.27 -19.35
N VAL A 71 11.23 -30.19 -18.88
CA VAL A 71 11.59 -28.83 -19.30
C VAL A 71 12.82 -28.31 -18.56
N LEU A 72 12.88 -28.49 -17.23
CA LEU A 72 13.98 -27.96 -16.41
C LEU A 72 15.04 -29.01 -16.05
N GLY A 73 14.84 -30.29 -16.42
CA GLY A 73 15.73 -31.38 -16.02
C GLY A 73 15.69 -31.71 -14.52
N LYS A 74 14.77 -31.10 -13.77
CA LYS A 74 14.66 -31.21 -12.31
C LYS A 74 13.36 -31.90 -11.96
N ARG A 75 13.39 -33.12 -11.43
CA ARG A 75 12.18 -33.78 -10.91
C ARG A 75 11.81 -33.20 -9.54
N PRO A 76 10.62 -32.59 -9.37
CA PRO A 76 10.21 -32.14 -8.05
C PRO A 76 10.19 -33.25 -6.99
N PHE A 77 10.80 -32.99 -5.83
CA PHE A 77 10.84 -33.92 -4.70
C PHE A 77 9.47 -34.10 -4.05
N ASP A 78 9.35 -35.12 -3.21
CA ASP A 78 8.11 -35.40 -2.47
C ASP A 78 7.78 -34.30 -1.47
N VAL A 79 8.80 -33.72 -0.82
CA VAL A 79 8.64 -32.58 0.09
C VAL A 79 8.15 -31.32 -0.65
N GLN A 80 8.56 -31.14 -1.91
CA GLN A 80 8.10 -30.04 -2.75
C GLN A 80 6.64 -30.23 -3.17
N MET A 81 6.22 -31.45 -3.49
CA MET A 81 4.80 -31.71 -3.74
C MET A 81 3.95 -31.51 -2.48
N ILE A 82 4.43 -31.90 -1.29
CA ILE A 82 3.76 -31.60 -0.02
C ILE A 82 3.61 -30.08 0.16
N GLY A 83 4.71 -29.33 -0.02
CA GLY A 83 4.70 -27.86 0.04
C GLY A 83 3.70 -27.24 -0.93
N GLY A 84 3.67 -27.73 -2.17
CA GLY A 84 2.73 -27.27 -3.19
C GLY A 84 1.26 -27.52 -2.81
N VAL A 85 0.95 -28.67 -2.20
CA VAL A 85 -0.41 -28.96 -1.73
C VAL A 85 -0.78 -28.04 -0.57
N LEU A 86 0.14 -27.76 0.36
CA LEU A 86 -0.10 -26.81 1.46
C LEU A 86 -0.39 -25.40 0.94
N LEU A 87 0.34 -24.95 -0.09
CA LEU A 87 0.06 -23.68 -0.76
C LEU A 87 -1.33 -23.67 -1.39
N ASP A 88 -1.72 -24.75 -2.07
CA ASP A 88 -3.08 -24.87 -2.62
C ASP A 88 -4.18 -24.92 -1.54
N LEU A 89 -3.85 -25.27 -0.30
CA LEU A 89 -4.77 -25.25 0.85
C LEU A 89 -4.77 -23.90 1.59
N SER A 90 -4.30 -22.81 0.95
CA SER A 90 -4.25 -21.47 1.53
C SER A 90 -3.42 -21.37 2.82
N SER A 91 -2.37 -22.19 2.94
CA SER A 91 -1.45 -22.17 4.08
C SER A 91 -0.13 -21.48 3.73
N ILE A 92 0.63 -21.14 4.77
CA ILE A 92 2.06 -20.86 4.64
C ILE A 92 2.84 -22.17 4.62
N ALA A 93 3.57 -22.42 3.53
CA ALA A 93 4.51 -23.52 3.44
C ALA A 93 5.89 -23.05 3.92
N GLU A 94 6.28 -23.42 5.14
CA GLU A 94 7.62 -23.16 5.64
C GLU A 94 8.58 -24.22 5.11
N MET A 95 9.37 -23.84 4.10
CA MET A 95 10.36 -24.66 3.43
C MET A 95 11.74 -24.00 3.58
N LYS A 96 12.67 -24.72 4.21
CA LYS A 96 14.03 -24.19 4.44
C LYS A 96 14.69 -23.76 3.12
N THR A 97 15.55 -22.76 3.20
CA THR A 97 16.26 -22.22 2.03
C THR A 97 17.08 -23.31 1.35
N GLY A 98 17.01 -23.39 0.02
CA GLY A 98 17.60 -24.47 -0.77
C GLY A 98 16.73 -25.73 -0.95
N GLU A 99 15.50 -25.78 -0.40
CA GLU A 99 14.54 -26.86 -0.70
C GLU A 99 13.81 -26.68 -2.05
N GLY A 100 14.07 -25.60 -2.78
CA GLY A 100 13.46 -25.32 -4.09
C GLY A 100 12.04 -24.77 -4.00
N LYS A 101 11.86 -23.67 -3.25
CA LYS A 101 10.60 -22.92 -3.12
C LYS A 101 10.00 -22.54 -4.49
N THR A 102 10.83 -21.99 -5.38
CA THR A 102 10.43 -21.60 -6.74
C THR A 102 9.93 -22.76 -7.60
N ILE A 103 10.49 -23.98 -7.46
CA ILE A 103 9.96 -25.17 -8.18
C ILE A 103 8.66 -25.66 -7.54
N THR A 104 8.54 -25.51 -6.23
CA THR A 104 7.35 -25.92 -5.46
C THR A 104 6.10 -25.13 -5.85
N SER A 105 6.25 -23.87 -6.26
CA SER A 105 5.13 -23.01 -6.66
C SER A 105 4.46 -23.42 -7.98
N ILE A 106 5.13 -24.20 -8.85
CA ILE A 106 4.63 -24.56 -10.18
C ILE A 106 3.25 -25.23 -10.12
N ALA A 107 3.13 -26.31 -9.36
CA ALA A 107 1.91 -27.10 -9.30
C ALA A 107 0.70 -26.34 -8.73
N PRO A 108 0.78 -25.63 -7.58
CA PRO A 108 -0.34 -24.85 -7.09
C PRO A 108 -0.70 -23.66 -7.98
N VAL A 109 0.30 -22.97 -8.58
CA VAL A 109 0.03 -21.85 -9.51
C VAL A 109 -0.70 -22.35 -10.75
N TYR A 110 -0.20 -23.42 -11.39
CA TYR A 110 -0.85 -24.02 -12.56
C TYR A 110 -2.28 -24.49 -12.24
N LEU A 111 -2.47 -25.18 -11.10
CA LEU A 111 -3.80 -25.65 -10.69
C LEU A 111 -4.81 -24.50 -10.56
N ASN A 112 -4.41 -23.39 -9.94
CA ASN A 112 -5.31 -22.25 -9.74
C ASN A 112 -5.49 -21.40 -11.02
N ALA A 113 -4.49 -21.37 -11.91
CA ALA A 113 -4.57 -20.72 -13.22
C ALA A 113 -5.57 -21.41 -14.18
N LEU A 114 -5.84 -22.71 -14.01
CA LEU A 114 -6.78 -23.47 -14.85
C LEU A 114 -8.21 -22.87 -14.88
N LYS A 115 -8.60 -22.08 -13.88
CA LYS A 115 -9.89 -21.37 -13.85
C LYS A 115 -10.00 -20.24 -14.88
N GLY A 116 -8.90 -19.81 -15.51
CA GLY A 116 -8.88 -18.70 -16.47
C GLY A 116 -9.11 -17.31 -15.84
N LYS A 117 -9.09 -17.24 -14.50
CA LYS A 117 -9.27 -15.99 -13.74
C LYS A 117 -7.94 -15.27 -13.41
N GLY A 118 -6.81 -15.88 -13.76
CA GLY A 118 -5.48 -15.39 -13.41
C GLY A 118 -4.94 -15.97 -12.10
N ALA A 119 -3.64 -16.26 -12.10
CA ALA A 119 -2.87 -16.61 -10.91
C ALA A 119 -1.69 -15.63 -10.76
N ILE A 120 -1.61 -14.95 -9.62
CA ILE A 120 -0.54 -13.98 -9.35
C ILE A 120 0.55 -14.64 -8.52
N VAL A 121 1.80 -14.46 -8.93
CA VAL A 121 2.99 -14.79 -8.16
C VAL A 121 3.66 -13.47 -7.75
N SER A 122 3.62 -13.19 -6.45
CA SER A 122 4.15 -11.98 -5.85
C SER A 122 5.56 -12.25 -5.31
N THR A 123 6.53 -11.45 -5.72
CA THR A 123 7.93 -11.57 -5.28
C THR A 123 8.42 -10.28 -4.61
N VAL A 124 9.61 -10.33 -4.00
CA VAL A 124 10.20 -9.18 -3.28
C VAL A 124 10.83 -8.12 -4.18
N ASN A 125 11.23 -8.44 -5.42
CA ASN A 125 11.85 -7.46 -6.31
C ASN A 125 11.72 -7.84 -7.80
N GLU A 126 12.00 -6.87 -8.67
CA GLU A 126 11.84 -7.05 -10.14
C GLU A 126 12.77 -8.11 -10.72
N TYR A 127 14.01 -8.22 -10.22
CA TYR A 127 14.97 -9.22 -10.71
C TYR A 127 14.45 -10.66 -10.50
N LEU A 128 13.95 -10.96 -9.31
CA LEU A 128 13.35 -12.27 -9.03
C LEU A 128 12.07 -12.49 -9.83
N THR A 129 11.27 -11.44 -10.01
CA THR A 129 10.06 -11.47 -10.84
C THR A 129 10.40 -11.88 -12.27
N GLU A 130 11.37 -11.23 -12.90
CA GLU A 130 11.81 -11.53 -14.27
C GLU A 130 12.45 -12.91 -14.39
N ARG A 131 13.42 -13.22 -13.51
CA ARG A 131 14.11 -14.51 -13.49
C ARG A 131 13.14 -15.67 -13.36
N ASP A 132 12.21 -15.60 -12.40
CA ASP A 132 11.29 -16.70 -12.15
C ASP A 132 10.24 -16.80 -13.26
N ALA A 133 9.78 -15.69 -13.82
CA ALA A 133 8.91 -15.71 -15.00
C ALA A 133 9.60 -16.32 -16.22
N GLU A 134 10.92 -16.11 -16.40
CA GLU A 134 11.69 -16.68 -17.50
C GLU A 134 12.02 -18.16 -17.29
N GLU A 135 12.54 -18.56 -16.12
CA GLU A 135 12.91 -19.96 -15.85
C GLU A 135 11.67 -20.83 -15.66
N ILE A 136 10.74 -20.43 -14.79
CA ILE A 136 9.57 -21.23 -14.45
C ILE A 136 8.48 -21.10 -15.51
N GLY A 137 8.39 -19.94 -16.18
CA GLY A 137 7.46 -19.73 -17.27
C GLY A 137 7.64 -20.71 -18.42
N GLN A 138 8.85 -21.26 -18.63
CA GLN A 138 9.07 -22.33 -19.61
C GLN A 138 8.17 -23.56 -19.36
N VAL A 139 7.94 -23.92 -18.10
CA VAL A 139 7.08 -25.07 -17.73
C VAL A 139 5.61 -24.74 -18.01
N PHE A 140 5.18 -23.52 -17.66
CA PHE A 140 3.81 -23.07 -17.91
C PHE A 140 3.52 -22.94 -19.41
N ASN A 141 4.42 -22.31 -20.16
CA ASN A 141 4.36 -22.18 -21.62
C ASN A 141 4.37 -23.56 -22.30
N PHE A 142 5.21 -24.49 -21.81
CA PHE A 142 5.20 -25.87 -22.30
C PHE A 142 3.80 -26.48 -22.14
N LEU A 143 3.17 -26.33 -20.97
CA LEU A 143 1.80 -26.79 -20.71
C LEU A 143 0.70 -25.94 -21.36
N GLY A 144 1.03 -24.96 -22.21
CA GLY A 144 0.06 -24.14 -22.94
C GLY A 144 -0.62 -23.05 -22.12
N MET A 145 0.00 -22.61 -21.02
CA MET A 145 -0.41 -21.43 -20.25
C MET A 145 0.41 -20.21 -20.68
N THR A 146 -0.18 -19.02 -20.57
CA THR A 146 0.51 -17.75 -20.83
C THR A 146 1.06 -17.14 -19.54
N VAL A 147 2.24 -16.51 -19.61
CA VAL A 147 2.93 -15.89 -18.47
C VAL A 147 3.22 -14.42 -18.77
N GLY A 148 2.82 -13.53 -17.87
CA GLY A 148 3.07 -12.09 -17.94
C GLY A 148 3.98 -11.61 -16.81
N VAL A 149 4.71 -10.52 -17.05
CA VAL A 149 5.58 -9.86 -16.06
C VAL A 149 5.10 -8.44 -15.87
N ASN A 150 4.87 -8.06 -14.61
CA ASN A 150 4.48 -6.72 -14.21
C ASN A 150 5.59 -6.06 -13.38
N LYS A 151 6.02 -4.87 -13.81
CA LYS A 151 7.13 -4.10 -13.22
C LYS A 151 6.70 -2.65 -12.96
N ALA A 152 7.48 -1.96 -12.15
CA ALA A 152 7.29 -0.53 -11.94
C ALA A 152 7.50 0.22 -13.26
N GLN A 153 6.77 1.33 -13.40
CA GLN A 153 6.88 2.24 -14.56
C GLN A 153 6.63 1.57 -15.93
N MET A 154 5.98 0.41 -15.97
CA MET A 154 5.48 -0.16 -17.22
C MET A 154 4.30 0.65 -17.75
N ASP A 155 4.26 0.82 -19.07
CA ASP A 155 3.12 1.41 -19.75
C ASP A 155 1.80 0.68 -19.39
N PRO A 156 0.70 1.38 -19.10
CA PRO A 156 -0.58 0.77 -18.71
C PRO A 156 -1.11 -0.28 -19.70
N TYR A 157 -0.87 -0.11 -21.00
CA TYR A 157 -1.24 -1.11 -22.00
C TYR A 157 -0.43 -2.41 -21.85
N LEU A 158 0.86 -2.31 -21.56
CA LEU A 158 1.69 -3.49 -21.28
C LEU A 158 1.31 -4.16 -19.95
N LYS A 159 0.93 -3.37 -18.93
CA LYS A 159 0.39 -3.91 -17.68
C LYS A 159 -0.89 -4.70 -17.91
N ARG A 160 -1.86 -4.15 -18.66
CA ARG A 160 -3.08 -4.88 -19.07
C ARG A 160 -2.75 -6.20 -19.77
N LYS A 161 -1.77 -6.22 -20.68
CA LYS A 161 -1.30 -7.47 -21.31
C LYS A 161 -0.74 -8.46 -20.29
N ALA A 162 0.10 -8.01 -19.36
CA ALA A 162 0.69 -8.87 -18.34
C ALA A 162 -0.38 -9.46 -17.40
N TYR A 163 -1.37 -8.65 -17.01
CA TYR A 163 -2.54 -9.11 -16.26
C TYR A 163 -3.54 -9.89 -17.10
N ALA A 164 -3.44 -9.96 -18.44
CA ALA A 164 -4.32 -10.79 -19.25
C ALA A 164 -3.85 -12.26 -19.33
N CYS A 165 -2.54 -12.52 -19.17
CA CYS A 165 -1.94 -13.86 -19.21
C CYS A 165 -2.50 -14.80 -18.13
N ASP A 166 -2.55 -16.12 -18.29
CA ASP A 166 -3.07 -17.05 -17.26
C ASP A 166 -2.34 -16.90 -15.91
N ILE A 167 -1.05 -16.55 -15.95
CA ILE A 167 -0.18 -16.34 -14.79
C ILE A 167 0.51 -14.98 -14.91
N THR A 168 0.56 -14.22 -13.82
CA THR A 168 1.24 -12.91 -13.75
C THR A 168 2.27 -12.92 -12.63
N TYR A 169 3.53 -12.68 -12.96
CA TYR A 169 4.58 -12.40 -11.98
C TYR A 169 4.66 -10.90 -11.74
N SER A 170 4.70 -10.48 -10.48
CA SER A 170 4.80 -9.07 -10.11
C SER A 170 5.58 -8.88 -8.83
N VAL A 171 6.12 -7.68 -8.65
CA VAL A 171 6.56 -7.21 -7.33
C VAL A 171 5.32 -6.91 -6.49
N HIS A 172 5.36 -7.27 -5.20
CA HIS A 172 4.27 -7.06 -4.25
C HIS A 172 3.83 -5.60 -4.12
N SER A 173 4.78 -4.65 -4.10
CA SER A 173 4.51 -3.21 -4.07
C SER A 173 3.73 -2.76 -5.31
N GLU A 174 4.14 -3.25 -6.49
CA GLU A 174 3.52 -2.87 -7.76
C GLU A 174 2.08 -3.35 -7.88
N LEU A 175 1.76 -4.54 -7.31
CA LEU A 175 0.38 -5.03 -7.26
C LEU A 175 -0.54 -4.08 -6.48
N GLY A 176 -0.06 -3.57 -5.34
CA GLY A 176 -0.84 -2.63 -4.54
C GLY A 176 -0.94 -1.25 -5.18
N PHE A 177 0.12 -0.76 -5.83
CA PHE A 177 0.06 0.50 -6.58
C PHE A 177 -0.84 0.42 -7.81
N ASP A 178 -0.83 -0.69 -8.54
CA ASP A 178 -1.77 -0.92 -9.65
C ASP A 178 -3.22 -0.91 -9.14
N TYR A 179 -3.49 -1.53 -8.00
CA TYR A 179 -4.80 -1.46 -7.35
C TYR A 179 -5.21 -0.03 -7.00
N LEU A 180 -4.31 0.76 -6.41
CA LEU A 180 -4.60 2.16 -6.07
C LEU A 180 -4.88 2.99 -7.35
N ARG A 181 -4.09 2.80 -8.41
CA ARG A 181 -4.29 3.49 -9.70
C ARG A 181 -5.57 3.08 -10.41
N ASP A 182 -5.93 1.81 -10.37
CA ASP A 182 -7.18 1.31 -10.96
C ASP A 182 -8.40 1.95 -10.30
N ASN A 183 -8.33 2.24 -9.01
CA ASN A 183 -9.40 2.95 -8.30
C ASN A 183 -9.39 4.48 -8.50
N MET A 184 -8.44 4.99 -9.28
CA MET A 184 -8.38 6.38 -9.75
C MET A 184 -8.60 6.48 -11.27
N ALA A 185 -8.82 5.35 -11.95
CA ALA A 185 -9.05 5.31 -13.40
C ALA A 185 -10.37 6.01 -13.76
N LYS A 186 -10.40 6.70 -14.91
CA LYS A 186 -11.58 7.41 -15.42
C LYS A 186 -12.58 6.50 -16.13
N THR A 187 -12.09 5.40 -16.70
CA THR A 187 -12.90 4.41 -17.43
C THR A 187 -12.58 3.01 -16.93
N MET A 188 -13.47 2.05 -17.22
CA MET A 188 -13.22 0.64 -16.85
C MET A 188 -12.09 0.05 -17.69
N GLU A 189 -11.95 0.51 -18.93
CA GLU A 189 -10.92 0.09 -19.87
C GLU A 189 -9.52 0.49 -19.40
N ASP A 190 -9.40 1.61 -18.67
CA ASP A 190 -8.14 2.12 -18.12
C ASP A 190 -7.59 1.29 -16.96
N LYS A 191 -8.43 0.48 -16.30
CA LYS A 191 -7.98 -0.43 -15.25
C LYS A 191 -7.05 -1.50 -15.82
N VAL A 192 -5.97 -1.81 -15.09
CA VAL A 192 -4.96 -2.78 -15.51
C VAL A 192 -5.20 -4.17 -14.91
N GLN A 193 -5.79 -4.26 -13.71
CA GLN A 193 -6.06 -5.53 -13.03
C GLN A 193 -7.39 -6.15 -13.46
N ARG A 194 -7.45 -7.48 -13.43
CA ARG A 194 -8.63 -8.30 -13.83
C ARG A 194 -9.41 -8.90 -12.64
N GLY A 195 -9.13 -8.44 -11.42
CA GLY A 195 -9.65 -9.01 -10.16
C GLY A 195 -8.60 -9.78 -9.35
N LEU A 196 -8.88 -9.95 -8.06
CA LEU A 196 -7.95 -10.50 -7.06
C LEU A 196 -8.36 -11.92 -6.64
N HIS A 197 -8.02 -12.93 -7.45
CA HIS A 197 -8.48 -14.31 -7.24
C HIS A 197 -7.50 -15.20 -6.47
N PHE A 198 -6.29 -15.37 -7.00
CA PHE A 198 -5.26 -16.19 -6.36
C PHE A 198 -3.94 -15.43 -6.34
N CYS A 199 -3.32 -15.36 -5.17
CA CYS A 199 -1.96 -14.87 -5.00
C CYS A 199 -1.12 -15.86 -4.21
N LEU A 200 0.04 -16.20 -4.78
CA LEU A 200 1.14 -16.85 -4.06
C LEU A 200 2.18 -15.79 -3.74
N ILE A 201 2.50 -15.65 -2.45
CA ILE A 201 3.52 -14.71 -1.97
C ILE A 201 4.81 -15.49 -1.69
N ASP A 202 5.86 -15.18 -2.44
CA ASP A 202 7.22 -15.60 -2.08
C ASP A 202 7.76 -14.74 -0.94
N GLU A 203 8.53 -15.33 -0.03
CA GLU A 203 9.06 -14.65 1.16
C GLU A 203 7.94 -13.97 1.98
N ALA A 204 6.85 -14.71 2.19
CA ALA A 204 5.62 -14.21 2.79
C ALA A 204 5.80 -13.60 4.18
N ASP A 205 6.78 -14.05 4.95
CA ASP A 205 7.12 -13.46 6.24
C ASP A 205 7.61 -12.03 6.13
N SER A 206 8.38 -11.67 5.11
CA SER A 206 8.80 -10.27 5.01
C SER A 206 7.75 -9.36 4.42
N ILE A 207 6.98 -9.83 3.45
CA ILE A 207 5.92 -9.00 2.86
C ILE A 207 4.77 -8.80 3.86
N LEU A 208 4.33 -9.89 4.52
CA LEU A 208 3.12 -9.85 5.36
C LEU A 208 3.38 -9.51 6.83
N ILE A 209 4.64 -9.52 7.30
CA ILE A 209 5.02 -9.19 8.68
C ILE A 209 5.97 -7.98 8.75
N ASP A 210 7.09 -8.01 8.02
CA ASP A 210 8.09 -6.92 8.12
C ASP A 210 7.59 -5.63 7.47
N GLU A 211 7.15 -5.73 6.22
CA GLU A 211 6.72 -4.59 5.42
C GLU A 211 5.26 -4.19 5.67
N ALA A 212 4.52 -4.99 6.44
CA ALA A 212 3.11 -4.76 6.74
C ALA A 212 2.81 -3.38 7.38
N LYS A 213 3.79 -2.77 8.06
CA LYS A 213 3.66 -1.44 8.67
C LYS A 213 3.70 -0.30 7.66
N THR A 214 4.26 -0.50 6.48
CA THR A 214 4.47 0.57 5.49
C THR A 214 3.26 0.65 4.57
N PRO A 215 2.45 1.72 4.64
CA PRO A 215 1.35 1.90 3.71
C PRO A 215 1.89 2.24 2.31
N LEU A 216 1.17 1.77 1.29
CA LEU A 216 1.33 2.23 -0.08
C LEU A 216 0.53 3.50 -0.24
N ILE A 217 1.19 4.58 -0.68
CA ILE A 217 0.60 5.91 -0.76
C ILE A 217 0.82 6.46 -2.17
N ILE A 218 -0.24 6.94 -2.81
CA ILE A 218 -0.17 7.80 -3.99
C ILE A 218 -0.40 9.23 -3.51
N SER A 219 0.60 10.08 -3.71
CA SER A 219 0.51 11.50 -3.38
C SER A 219 0.67 12.36 -4.63
N GLY A 220 0.07 13.54 -4.63
CA GLY A 220 0.26 14.54 -5.69
C GLY A 220 0.40 15.95 -5.15
N GLY A 221 0.92 16.85 -5.99
CA GLY A 221 1.12 18.25 -5.67
C GLY A 221 -0.21 19.00 -5.59
N GLY A 222 -0.50 19.57 -4.42
CA GLY A 222 -1.69 20.39 -4.20
C GLY A 222 -1.58 21.76 -4.88
N ALA A 223 -1.79 21.81 -6.20
CA ALA A 223 -2.05 23.06 -6.89
C ALA A 223 -3.51 23.48 -6.60
N THR A 224 -3.70 24.18 -5.48
CA THR A 224 -4.92 24.91 -5.08
C THR A 224 -6.08 24.11 -4.47
N VAL A 225 -6.58 24.63 -3.35
CA VAL A 225 -7.98 24.47 -2.93
C VAL A 225 -8.57 25.88 -2.97
N ASP A 226 -9.71 26.04 -3.63
CA ASP A 226 -10.48 27.29 -3.68
C ASP A 226 -9.73 28.53 -4.20
N GLY A 227 -8.74 28.34 -5.10
CA GLY A 227 -7.92 29.46 -5.60
C GLY A 227 -7.09 30.17 -4.53
N LYS A 228 -6.98 29.60 -3.32
CA LYS A 228 -6.14 30.11 -2.24
C LYS A 228 -4.90 29.22 -2.11
N PRO A 229 -3.68 29.77 -2.19
CA PRO A 229 -2.47 29.01 -1.91
C PRO A 229 -2.53 28.48 -0.48
N SER A 230 -2.06 27.24 -0.23
CA SER A 230 -1.81 26.79 1.13
C SER A 230 -0.91 27.84 1.81
N ASN A 231 -1.35 28.39 2.95
CA ASN A 231 -0.68 29.52 3.60
C ASN A 231 0.73 29.12 4.08
N SER A 232 1.75 29.27 3.22
CA SER A 232 3.18 29.11 3.54
C SER A 232 3.57 29.96 4.77
N ASN A 233 3.05 31.19 4.85
CA ASN A 233 2.31 31.76 6.00
C ASN A 233 2.62 31.13 7.36
N THR A 234 1.93 30.02 7.59
CA THR A 234 1.79 29.37 8.88
C THR A 234 2.99 28.51 9.25
N TYR A 235 3.67 27.90 8.27
CA TYR A 235 4.94 27.19 8.50
C TYR A 235 6.02 28.14 8.99
N TYR A 236 6.13 29.33 8.40
CA TYR A 236 7.04 30.36 8.90
C TYR A 236 6.64 30.83 10.31
N SER A 237 5.35 30.99 10.60
CA SER A 237 4.91 31.37 11.95
C SER A 237 5.24 30.31 13.01
N ALA A 238 5.10 29.02 12.66
CA ALA A 238 5.44 27.90 13.53
C ALA A 238 6.96 27.78 13.73
N ASP A 239 7.75 27.94 12.66
CA ASP A 239 9.22 28.01 12.73
C ASP A 239 9.69 29.16 13.63
N GLN A 240 9.14 30.37 13.44
CA GLN A 240 9.44 31.53 14.27
C GLN A 240 9.13 31.28 15.75
N PHE A 241 7.97 30.68 16.05
CA PHE A 241 7.62 30.32 17.41
C PHE A 241 8.63 29.34 18.02
N VAL A 242 8.97 28.25 17.32
CA VAL A 242 9.89 27.22 17.81
C VAL A 242 11.29 27.78 18.09
N ARG A 243 11.74 28.77 17.31
CA ARG A 243 13.01 29.47 17.56
C ARG A 243 13.02 30.28 18.88
N THR A 244 11.85 30.59 19.45
CA THR A 244 11.75 31.29 20.76
C THR A 244 11.85 30.35 21.97
N LEU A 245 11.84 29.03 21.75
CA LEU A 245 11.79 28.02 22.81
C LEU A 245 13.18 27.67 23.35
N ASP A 246 13.26 27.54 24.66
CA ASP A 246 14.42 27.05 25.41
C ASP A 246 14.22 25.60 25.87
N ASP A 247 15.27 24.96 26.40
CA ASP A 247 15.26 23.53 26.76
C ASP A 247 14.27 23.15 27.89
N LYS A 248 13.64 24.13 28.54
CA LYS A 248 12.59 23.88 29.55
C LYS A 248 11.18 23.99 28.97
N ASP A 249 11.04 24.37 27.70
CA ASP A 249 9.74 24.55 27.05
C ASP A 249 9.26 23.30 26.29
N TYR A 250 10.13 22.31 26.12
CA TYR A 250 9.83 21.04 25.45
C TYR A 250 10.54 19.87 26.13
N GLU A 251 10.00 18.67 25.94
CA GLU A 251 10.58 17.40 26.39
C GLU A 251 10.77 16.47 25.19
N ILE A 252 11.88 15.75 25.17
CA ILE A 252 12.20 14.73 24.15
C ILE A 252 12.28 13.39 24.86
N ASP A 253 11.47 12.45 24.41
CA ASP A 253 11.60 11.04 24.76
C ASP A 253 12.70 10.42 23.88
N GLU A 254 13.83 10.03 24.48
CA GLU A 254 14.96 9.45 23.72
C GLU A 254 14.66 8.05 23.15
N GLU A 255 13.70 7.31 23.71
CA GLU A 255 13.33 5.97 23.22
C GLU A 255 12.45 6.08 21.97
N THR A 256 11.42 6.92 22.02
CA THR A 256 10.44 7.05 20.92
C THR A 256 10.81 8.15 19.93
N LYS A 257 11.79 9.00 20.27
CA LYS A 257 12.06 10.30 19.63
C LYS A 257 10.79 11.17 19.55
N ALA A 258 9.82 10.97 20.43
CA ALA A 258 8.65 11.84 20.52
C ALA A 258 9.05 13.17 21.16
N ILE A 259 8.47 14.26 20.68
CA ILE A 259 8.72 15.60 21.20
C ILE A 259 7.40 16.26 21.57
N SER A 260 7.33 16.82 22.77
CA SER A 260 6.12 17.46 23.30
C SER A 260 6.48 18.80 23.94
N LEU A 261 5.51 19.74 23.95
CA LEU A 261 5.67 21.00 24.66
C LEU A 261 5.38 20.77 26.15
N THR A 262 6.19 21.36 27.03
CA THR A 262 5.89 21.41 28.46
C THR A 262 4.77 22.41 28.74
N SER A 263 4.22 22.42 29.95
CA SER A 263 3.21 23.43 30.36
C SER A 263 3.67 24.86 30.09
N ARG A 264 4.97 25.15 30.28
CA ARG A 264 5.57 26.46 29.99
C ARG A 264 5.61 26.75 28.49
N GLY A 265 5.96 25.75 27.67
CA GLY A 265 5.91 25.85 26.21
C GLY A 265 4.50 26.09 25.69
N ILE A 266 3.49 25.44 26.27
CA ILE A 266 2.07 25.62 25.92
C ILE A 266 1.60 27.04 26.27
N GLU A 267 1.96 27.57 27.45
CA GLU A 267 1.66 28.97 27.80
C GLU A 267 2.31 29.98 26.85
N LYS A 268 3.56 29.73 26.44
CA LYS A 268 4.24 30.56 25.43
C LYS A 268 3.52 30.48 24.08
N ALA A 269 3.10 29.30 23.65
CA ALA A 269 2.33 29.11 22.41
C ALA A 269 1.01 29.88 22.44
N ASN A 270 0.24 29.77 23.53
CA ASN A 270 -1.02 30.50 23.71
C ASN A 270 -0.81 32.02 23.60
N LYS A 271 0.27 32.55 24.19
CA LYS A 271 0.62 33.98 24.08
C LYS A 271 1.07 34.39 22.69
N PHE A 272 1.90 33.57 22.04
CA PHE A 272 2.47 33.88 20.72
C PHE A 272 1.39 33.93 19.63
N PHE A 273 0.48 32.95 19.63
CA PHE A 273 -0.60 32.84 18.65
C PHE A 273 -1.92 33.50 19.10
N ASN A 274 -1.96 34.06 20.30
CA ASN A 274 -3.15 34.69 20.91
C ASN A 274 -4.36 33.73 21.02
N PHE A 275 -4.10 32.49 21.49
CA PHE A 275 -5.14 31.48 21.74
C PHE A 275 -5.56 31.44 23.20
N LYS A 276 -6.82 31.05 23.44
CA LYS A 276 -7.31 30.72 24.78
C LYS A 276 -6.74 29.38 25.26
N ASN A 277 -6.75 28.39 24.39
CA ASN A 277 -6.15 27.08 24.60
C ASN A 277 -5.64 26.52 23.28
N LEU A 278 -4.36 26.12 23.29
CA LEU A 278 -3.65 25.57 22.14
C LEU A 278 -4.34 24.31 21.58
N TYR A 279 -4.89 23.47 22.45
CA TYR A 279 -5.46 22.17 22.08
C TYR A 279 -6.96 22.19 21.78
N ASP A 280 -7.55 23.38 21.59
CA ASP A 280 -8.91 23.46 21.06
C ASP A 280 -8.93 22.94 19.61
N ILE A 281 -10.02 22.25 19.21
CA ILE A 281 -10.14 21.58 17.90
C ILE A 281 -9.87 22.54 16.73
N GLU A 282 -10.30 23.80 16.87
CA GLU A 282 -10.13 24.86 15.88
C GLU A 282 -8.63 25.20 15.63
N ASN A 283 -7.76 24.92 16.59
CA ASN A 283 -6.32 25.18 16.53
C ASN A 283 -5.51 23.94 16.10
N SER A 284 -6.15 22.83 15.75
CA SER A 284 -5.46 21.57 15.46
C SER A 284 -4.40 21.69 14.36
N GLU A 285 -4.65 22.49 13.32
CA GLU A 285 -3.70 22.68 12.20
C GLU A 285 -2.41 23.39 12.63
N ILE A 286 -2.52 24.44 13.46
CA ILE A 286 -1.34 25.16 13.95
C ILE A 286 -0.57 24.36 15.00
N VAL A 287 -1.27 23.57 15.84
CA VAL A 287 -0.62 22.62 16.76
C VAL A 287 0.23 21.62 16.00
N HIS A 288 -0.34 21.02 14.95
CA HIS A 288 0.36 20.09 14.08
C HIS A 288 1.62 20.70 13.46
N ARG A 289 1.50 21.92 12.92
CA ARG A 289 2.65 22.66 12.36
C ARG A 289 3.72 22.99 13.39
N VAL A 290 3.32 23.40 14.60
CA VAL A 290 4.25 23.66 15.71
C VAL A 290 4.98 22.38 16.13
N GLN A 291 4.28 21.25 16.23
CA GLN A 291 4.91 19.95 16.51
C GLN A 291 5.92 19.54 15.42
N ASN A 292 5.56 19.72 14.15
CA ASN A 292 6.48 19.45 13.04
C ASN A 292 7.69 20.38 13.02
N ALA A 293 7.49 21.67 13.28
CA ALA A 293 8.59 22.62 13.42
C ALA A 293 9.49 22.25 14.60
N LEU A 294 8.92 21.83 15.73
CA LEU A 294 9.66 21.39 16.91
C LEU A 294 10.50 20.15 16.59
N ARG A 295 9.90 19.16 15.90
CA ARG A 295 10.59 17.98 15.40
C ARG A 295 11.70 18.32 14.40
N ALA A 296 11.42 19.20 13.44
CA ALA A 296 12.39 19.68 12.45
C ALA A 296 13.61 20.33 13.11
N HIS A 297 13.42 21.13 14.16
CA HIS A 297 14.52 21.81 14.86
C HIS A 297 15.30 20.90 15.81
N LYS A 298 14.61 20.05 16.56
CA LYS A 298 15.21 19.36 17.71
C LYS A 298 15.59 17.91 17.44
N ILE A 299 14.91 17.24 16.51
CA ILE A 299 15.14 15.83 16.18
C ILE A 299 15.89 15.70 14.86
N MET A 300 15.44 16.42 13.82
CA MET A 300 15.98 16.28 12.46
C MET A 300 17.27 17.09 12.30
N LYS A 301 18.36 16.42 11.92
CA LYS A 301 19.68 17.02 11.74
C LYS A 301 20.08 16.98 10.26
N ASN A 302 20.59 18.12 9.79
CA ASN A 302 21.18 18.24 8.47
C ASN A 302 22.46 17.37 8.39
N ASN A 303 22.66 16.67 7.27
CA ASN A 303 23.67 15.62 7.02
C ASN A 303 23.47 14.32 7.79
N VAL A 304 22.31 14.11 8.43
CA VAL A 304 21.97 12.84 9.07
C VAL A 304 20.63 12.33 8.54
N GLU A 305 19.54 13.05 8.80
CA GLU A 305 18.21 12.66 8.31
C GLU A 305 17.86 13.29 6.95
N TYR A 306 18.47 14.43 6.61
CA TYR A 306 18.27 15.12 5.34
C TYR A 306 19.51 15.95 4.96
N ILE A 307 19.60 16.36 3.70
CA ILE A 307 20.57 17.35 3.21
C ILE A 307 19.86 18.48 2.49
N VAL A 308 20.51 19.64 2.42
CA VAL A 308 20.08 20.78 1.60
C VAL A 308 20.95 20.83 0.35
N ARG A 309 20.36 20.63 -0.83
CA ARG A 309 21.06 20.64 -2.11
C ARG A 309 20.27 21.43 -3.15
N GLU A 310 20.94 22.34 -3.85
CA GLU A 310 20.31 23.19 -4.90
C GLU A 310 19.04 23.92 -4.45
N GLY A 311 18.99 24.33 -3.18
CA GLY A 311 17.79 24.96 -2.62
C GLY A 311 16.60 24.01 -2.48
N LYS A 312 16.84 22.71 -2.28
CA LYS A 312 15.83 21.69 -1.96
C LYS A 312 16.28 20.83 -0.79
N ILE A 313 15.30 20.28 -0.07
CA ILE A 313 15.51 19.30 1.00
C ILE A 313 15.45 17.91 0.37
N GLU A 314 16.57 17.19 0.40
CA GLU A 314 16.61 15.81 -0.05
C GLU A 314 16.81 14.89 1.16
N LEU A 315 16.01 13.83 1.25
CA LEU A 315 16.04 12.93 2.40
C LEU A 315 17.27 12.05 2.35
N VAL A 316 17.86 11.79 3.51
CA VAL A 316 18.93 10.82 3.64
C VAL A 316 18.37 9.58 4.33
N ASP A 317 18.51 8.44 3.67
CA ASP A 317 18.15 7.17 4.28
C ASP A 317 19.05 6.93 5.50
N ALA A 318 18.42 6.81 6.67
CA ALA A 318 19.09 6.69 7.96
C ALA A 318 19.96 5.44 8.11
N PHE A 319 19.80 4.45 7.22
CA PHE A 319 20.58 3.22 7.21
C PHE A 319 21.64 3.20 6.12
N THR A 320 21.47 3.95 5.02
CA THR A 320 22.36 3.85 3.85
C THR A 320 23.21 5.10 3.59
N GLY A 321 22.88 6.23 4.24
CA GLY A 321 23.51 7.55 4.03
C GLY A 321 23.26 8.13 2.64
N ARG A 322 22.38 7.53 1.83
CA ARG A 322 22.08 7.96 0.47
C ARG A 322 20.91 8.93 0.40
N VAL A 323 20.99 9.82 -0.58
CA VAL A 323 19.91 10.71 -0.98
C VAL A 323 18.77 9.90 -1.60
N MET A 324 17.57 10.01 -1.04
CA MET A 324 16.34 9.40 -1.56
C MET A 324 15.62 10.37 -2.51
N GLU A 325 16.07 10.41 -3.77
CA GLU A 325 15.47 11.27 -4.80
C GLU A 325 13.98 10.97 -5.00
N GLY A 326 13.18 12.03 -5.11
CA GLY A 326 11.72 11.94 -5.27
C GLY A 326 10.93 11.58 -4.02
N ARG A 327 11.57 11.43 -2.85
CA ARG A 327 10.89 11.25 -1.56
C ARG A 327 10.87 12.54 -0.76
N ALA A 328 9.77 12.77 -0.05
CA ALA A 328 9.58 13.88 0.87
C ALA A 328 8.98 13.35 2.19
N TYR A 329 9.27 14.02 3.30
CA TYR A 329 8.59 13.68 4.56
C TYR A 329 7.11 14.09 4.49
N SER A 330 6.24 13.20 4.95
CA SER A 330 4.79 13.41 4.96
C SER A 330 4.34 14.35 6.10
N GLU A 331 3.04 14.63 6.13
CA GLU A 331 2.36 15.37 7.19
C GLU A 331 2.90 16.79 7.46
N GLY A 332 3.56 17.44 6.49
CA GLY A 332 4.06 18.80 6.68
C GLY A 332 5.46 18.88 7.31
N LEU A 333 6.11 17.75 7.62
CA LEU A 333 7.47 17.76 8.16
C LEU A 333 8.50 18.23 7.12
N GLN A 334 8.32 17.88 5.84
CA GLN A 334 9.14 18.41 4.75
C GLN A 334 9.07 19.94 4.68
N GLN A 335 7.85 20.48 4.76
CA GLN A 335 7.58 21.91 4.74
C GLN A 335 8.15 22.61 5.98
N ALA A 336 8.09 21.97 7.15
CA ALA A 336 8.73 22.46 8.36
C ALA A 336 10.27 22.49 8.25
N LEU A 337 10.88 21.49 7.60
CA LEU A 337 12.32 21.48 7.29
C LEU A 337 12.69 22.57 6.29
N GLN A 338 11.88 22.76 5.24
CA GLN A 338 12.06 23.85 4.28
C GLN A 338 11.99 25.22 4.97
N ALA A 339 11.02 25.42 5.88
CA ALA A 339 10.92 26.63 6.69
C ALA A 339 12.15 26.83 7.61
N LYS A 340 12.62 25.76 8.26
CA LYS A 340 13.81 25.76 9.13
C LYS A 340 15.07 26.20 8.38
N GLU A 341 15.29 25.63 7.20
CA GLU A 341 16.49 25.85 6.38
C GLU A 341 16.36 27.06 5.44
N ILE A 342 15.24 27.79 5.49
CA ILE A 342 14.97 28.97 4.65
C ILE A 342 15.04 28.58 3.16
N VAL A 343 14.44 27.45 2.84
CA VAL A 343 14.25 26.93 1.49
C VAL A 343 12.82 27.24 1.04
N GLU A 344 12.60 27.32 -0.28
CA GLU A 344 11.25 27.47 -0.83
C GLU A 344 10.35 26.32 -0.32
N ILE A 345 9.24 26.69 0.33
CA ILE A 345 8.29 25.73 0.87
C ILE A 345 7.46 25.21 -0.30
N GLU A 346 7.66 23.93 -0.63
CA GLU A 346 6.86 23.24 -1.63
C GLU A 346 5.45 22.99 -1.06
N TYR A 347 4.44 22.96 -1.93
CA TYR A 347 3.08 22.64 -1.51
C TYR A 347 3.04 21.28 -0.79
N GLU A 348 2.22 21.19 0.27
CA GLU A 348 1.98 19.92 0.96
C GLU A 348 1.51 18.88 -0.06
N THR A 349 2.23 17.76 -0.13
CA THR A 349 1.80 16.60 -0.91
C THR A 349 0.57 16.02 -0.24
N ARG A 350 -0.55 15.95 -0.95
CA ARG A 350 -1.77 15.33 -0.45
C ARG A 350 -1.80 13.87 -0.80
N THR A 351 -2.23 13.05 0.15
CA THR A 351 -2.48 11.63 -0.08
C THR A 351 -3.77 11.48 -0.86
N PHE A 352 -3.69 11.01 -2.11
CA PHE A 352 -4.86 10.74 -2.95
C PHE A 352 -5.43 9.34 -2.70
N ALA A 353 -4.56 8.36 -2.47
CA ALA A 353 -4.96 6.99 -2.24
C ALA A 353 -3.95 6.30 -1.32
N THR A 354 -4.45 5.44 -0.43
CA THR A 354 -3.60 4.67 0.50
C THR A 354 -4.18 3.30 0.80
N ILE A 355 -3.30 2.30 0.96
CA ILE A 355 -3.64 0.96 1.44
C ILE A 355 -2.42 0.30 2.09
N THR A 356 -2.63 -0.46 3.18
CA THR A 356 -1.58 -1.31 3.77
C THR A 356 -1.47 -2.63 3.02
N TYR A 357 -0.29 -3.28 3.05
CA TYR A 357 -0.16 -4.64 2.50
C TYR A 357 -1.11 -5.63 3.15
N GLN A 358 -1.34 -5.50 4.46
CA GLN A 358 -2.29 -6.34 5.19
C GLN A 358 -3.67 -6.30 4.56
N ASN A 359 -4.22 -5.09 4.38
CA ASN A 359 -5.56 -4.95 3.82
C ASN A 359 -5.62 -5.24 2.33
N PHE A 360 -4.57 -4.96 1.57
CA PHE A 360 -4.51 -5.32 0.15
C PHE A 360 -4.55 -6.84 -0.06
N PHE A 361 -3.66 -7.60 0.59
CA PHE A 361 -3.59 -9.06 0.37
C PHE A 361 -4.80 -9.82 0.92
N ARG A 362 -5.50 -9.26 1.92
CA ARG A 362 -6.77 -9.81 2.42
C ARG A 362 -7.91 -9.77 1.40
N MET A 363 -7.80 -8.97 0.34
CA MET A 363 -8.82 -8.88 -0.71
C MET A 363 -8.78 -10.05 -1.69
N PHE A 364 -7.73 -10.88 -1.68
CA PHE A 364 -7.67 -12.04 -2.57
C PHE A 364 -8.62 -13.15 -2.12
N ASP A 365 -9.38 -13.74 -3.06
CA ASP A 365 -10.24 -14.90 -2.76
C ASP A 365 -9.45 -16.06 -2.14
N LYS A 366 -8.19 -16.22 -2.58
CA LYS A 366 -7.27 -17.25 -2.12
C LYS A 366 -5.85 -16.71 -2.01
N LEU A 367 -5.32 -16.73 -0.80
CA LEU A 367 -3.96 -16.30 -0.48
C LEU A 367 -3.13 -17.48 0.03
N CYS A 368 -1.91 -17.63 -0.48
CA CYS A 368 -0.94 -18.59 0.02
C CYS A 368 0.46 -17.98 0.04
N GLY A 369 1.38 -18.57 0.81
CA GLY A 369 2.73 -18.02 0.90
C GLY A 369 3.78 -19.07 1.20
N MET A 370 5.00 -18.83 0.73
CA MET A 370 6.15 -19.69 1.01
C MET A 370 7.26 -18.88 1.66
N THR A 371 7.95 -19.47 2.61
CA THR A 371 9.12 -18.85 3.26
C THR A 371 9.97 -19.91 3.96
N GLY A 372 11.20 -19.56 4.34
CA GLY A 372 12.06 -20.41 5.15
C GLY A 372 11.76 -20.36 6.65
N THR A 373 11.03 -19.35 7.11
CA THR A 373 10.94 -19.01 8.53
C THR A 373 9.62 -18.30 8.83
N ALA A 374 8.55 -19.00 9.20
CA ALA A 374 7.26 -18.38 9.52
C ALA A 374 6.65 -18.87 10.85
N LYS A 375 7.10 -20.02 11.37
CA LYS A 375 6.41 -20.71 12.47
C LYS A 375 6.37 -19.91 13.76
N THR A 376 7.33 -19.00 13.97
CA THR A 376 7.34 -18.10 15.13
C THR A 376 6.16 -17.13 15.13
N GLU A 377 5.74 -16.68 13.94
CA GLU A 377 4.67 -15.69 13.75
C GLU A 377 3.35 -16.33 13.31
N GLU A 378 3.17 -17.64 13.54
CA GLU A 378 1.97 -18.35 13.08
C GLU A 378 0.67 -17.72 13.58
N GLN A 379 0.68 -17.25 14.83
CA GLN A 379 -0.50 -16.60 15.41
C GLN A 379 -0.86 -15.33 14.64
N GLU A 380 0.13 -14.52 14.24
CA GLU A 380 -0.09 -13.31 13.45
C GLU A 380 -0.65 -13.64 12.06
N PHE A 381 -0.13 -14.68 11.40
CA PHE A 381 -0.68 -15.15 10.13
C PHE A 381 -2.13 -15.63 10.22
N ILE A 382 -2.49 -16.30 11.32
CA ILE A 382 -3.87 -16.76 11.57
C ILE A 382 -4.79 -15.56 11.84
N ASP A 383 -4.39 -14.67 12.74
CA ASP A 383 -5.23 -13.55 13.20
C ASP A 383 -5.53 -12.55 12.09
N ILE A 384 -4.56 -12.30 11.20
CA ILE A 384 -4.67 -11.26 10.16
C ILE A 384 -5.14 -11.84 8.83
N TYR A 385 -4.58 -12.98 8.41
CA TYR A 385 -4.77 -13.53 7.07
C TYR A 385 -5.53 -14.85 7.06
N ASN A 386 -5.87 -15.42 8.23
CA ASN A 386 -6.47 -16.75 8.36
C ASN A 386 -5.61 -17.86 7.73
N MET A 387 -4.28 -17.74 7.86
CA MET A 387 -3.31 -18.67 7.27
C MET A 387 -2.55 -19.43 8.35
N ARG A 388 -2.54 -20.76 8.29
CA ARG A 388 -1.71 -21.60 9.17
C ARG A 388 -0.32 -21.81 8.62
N VAL A 389 0.67 -21.98 9.50
CA VAL A 389 2.06 -22.22 9.11
C VAL A 389 2.41 -23.70 9.25
N ASN A 390 2.70 -24.33 8.12
CA ASN A 390 3.05 -25.74 8.04
C ASN A 390 4.53 -25.90 7.71
N VAL A 391 5.28 -26.47 8.66
CA VAL A 391 6.70 -26.78 8.47
C VAL A 391 6.83 -28.03 7.59
N VAL A 392 7.33 -27.82 6.38
CA VAL A 392 7.58 -28.89 5.42
C VAL A 392 8.86 -29.63 5.82
N PRO A 393 8.87 -30.97 5.85
CA PRO A 393 10.09 -31.73 6.09
C PRO A 393 11.17 -31.40 5.04
N THR A 394 12.44 -31.42 5.45
CA THR A 394 13.55 -31.27 4.49
C THR A 394 13.74 -32.54 3.67
N ASN A 395 14.15 -32.40 2.41
CA ASN A 395 14.43 -33.55 1.54
C ASN A 395 15.55 -34.44 2.10
N ARG A 396 16.56 -33.79 2.71
CA ARG A 396 17.68 -34.44 3.39
C ARG A 396 17.80 -33.91 4.83
N PRO A 397 18.31 -34.72 5.79
CA PRO A 397 18.53 -34.25 7.16
C PRO A 397 19.52 -33.09 7.19
N VAL A 398 19.24 -32.08 8.01
CA VAL A 398 20.17 -30.95 8.23
C VAL A 398 21.26 -31.40 9.19
N ILE A 399 22.52 -31.38 8.73
CA ILE A 399 23.72 -31.72 9.53
C ILE A 399 24.54 -30.49 9.95
N ARG A 400 24.04 -29.29 9.64
CA ARG A 400 24.65 -28.00 10.04
C ARG A 400 24.83 -27.94 11.56
N LYS A 401 25.97 -27.42 12.01
CA LYS A 401 26.25 -27.16 13.42
C LYS A 401 25.94 -25.71 13.76
N ASP A 402 24.84 -25.48 14.47
CA ASP A 402 24.51 -24.17 15.03
C ASP A 402 25.18 -24.05 16.41
N LEU A 403 26.27 -23.28 16.48
CA LEU A 403 27.04 -23.07 17.70
C LEU A 403 26.37 -22.02 18.59
N SER A 404 26.56 -22.14 19.91
CA SER A 404 26.14 -21.11 20.86
C SER A 404 26.82 -19.77 20.58
N ASP A 405 26.15 -18.69 20.93
CA ASP A 405 26.64 -17.34 20.69
C ASP A 405 27.82 -17.00 21.58
N SER A 406 28.74 -16.20 21.04
CA SER A 406 29.84 -15.59 21.78
C SER A 406 29.47 -14.17 22.17
N ILE A 407 29.54 -13.88 23.46
CA ILE A 407 29.12 -12.59 24.03
C ILE A 407 30.35 -11.80 24.47
N TYR A 408 30.40 -10.51 24.14
CA TYR A 408 31.51 -9.61 24.47
C TYR A 408 31.02 -8.38 25.25
N ALA A 409 31.89 -7.80 26.07
CA ALA A 409 31.55 -6.62 26.86
C ALA A 409 31.39 -5.35 25.99
N SER A 410 32.14 -5.24 24.89
CA SER A 410 32.15 -4.04 24.04
C SER A 410 32.08 -4.35 22.54
N TYR A 411 31.71 -3.35 21.74
CA TYR A 411 31.76 -3.43 20.27
C TYR A 411 33.16 -3.76 19.74
N ASP A 412 34.20 -3.10 20.25
CA ASP A 412 35.58 -3.31 19.77
C ASP A 412 36.06 -4.74 20.03
N ALA A 413 35.77 -5.28 21.22
CA ALA A 413 36.06 -6.68 21.56
C ALA A 413 35.37 -7.66 20.60
N LYS A 414 34.09 -7.43 20.30
CA LYS A 414 33.31 -8.20 19.33
C LYS A 414 33.97 -8.16 17.93
N TRP A 415 34.28 -6.97 17.41
CA TRP A 415 34.83 -6.82 16.06
C TRP A 415 36.22 -7.45 15.91
N LYS A 416 37.08 -7.33 16.94
CA LYS A 416 38.36 -8.06 16.98
C LYS A 416 38.16 -9.56 16.93
N ALA A 417 37.24 -10.11 17.73
CA ALA A 417 36.98 -11.55 17.76
C ALA A 417 36.40 -12.07 16.44
N VAL A 418 35.47 -11.33 15.82
CA VAL A 418 34.93 -11.66 14.49
C VAL A 418 36.05 -11.66 13.45
N THR A 419 36.92 -10.64 13.45
CA THR A 419 38.03 -10.52 12.52
C THR A 419 39.02 -11.67 12.66
N GLU A 420 39.41 -12.03 13.88
CA GLU A 420 40.30 -13.15 14.14
C GLU A 420 39.69 -14.48 13.68
N LYS A 421 38.38 -14.67 13.90
CA LYS A 421 37.70 -15.87 13.43
C LYS A 421 37.64 -15.95 11.90
N ILE A 422 37.35 -14.83 11.23
CA ILE A 422 37.35 -14.78 9.76
C ILE A 422 38.74 -15.08 9.21
N LYS A 423 39.79 -14.55 9.85
CA LYS A 423 41.18 -14.81 9.49
C LYS A 423 41.53 -16.30 9.56
N GLU A 424 41.20 -16.95 10.67
CA GLU A 424 41.39 -18.39 10.86
C GLU A 424 40.72 -19.19 9.73
N LEU A 425 39.46 -18.89 9.43
CA LEU A 425 38.68 -19.58 8.40
C LEU A 425 39.23 -19.32 6.99
N TYR A 426 39.66 -18.09 6.71
CA TYR A 426 40.26 -17.70 5.43
C TYR A 426 41.60 -18.40 5.19
N GLU A 427 42.43 -18.56 6.22
CA GLU A 427 43.71 -19.29 6.16
C GLU A 427 43.48 -20.78 5.86
N ILE A 428 42.46 -21.40 6.47
CA ILE A 428 42.03 -22.79 6.19
C ILE A 428 41.39 -22.91 4.80
N GLY A 429 40.82 -21.83 4.28
CA GLY A 429 40.14 -21.77 2.98
C GLY A 429 38.62 -21.95 3.03
N GLN A 430 38.03 -22.07 4.22
CA GLN A 430 36.59 -22.25 4.38
C GLN A 430 35.83 -20.95 4.01
N PRO A 431 34.79 -21.01 3.15
CA PRO A 431 34.03 -19.81 2.80
C PRO A 431 33.25 -19.26 3.99
N VAL A 432 33.19 -17.93 4.07
CA VAL A 432 32.54 -17.20 5.16
C VAL A 432 31.50 -16.22 4.64
N LEU A 433 30.30 -16.29 5.19
CA LEU A 433 29.25 -15.29 5.05
C LEU A 433 29.06 -14.59 6.40
N VAL A 434 29.21 -13.27 6.42
CA VAL A 434 28.98 -12.44 7.62
C VAL A 434 27.70 -11.64 7.43
N GLY A 435 26.73 -11.84 8.31
CA GLY A 435 25.50 -11.08 8.36
C GLY A 435 25.60 -9.93 9.36
N THR A 436 25.40 -8.70 8.90
CA THR A 436 25.33 -7.50 9.75
C THR A 436 23.91 -6.93 9.79
N ALA A 437 23.57 -6.27 10.90
CA ALA A 437 22.26 -5.66 11.07
C ALA A 437 22.13 -4.37 10.26
N GLN A 438 23.15 -3.50 10.33
CA GLN A 438 23.17 -2.20 9.65
C GLN A 438 24.29 -2.14 8.59
N ILE A 439 24.23 -1.14 7.69
CA ILE A 439 25.28 -0.90 6.70
C ILE A 439 26.53 -0.34 7.40
N GLU A 440 26.35 0.48 8.44
CA GLU A 440 27.43 1.02 9.25
C GLU A 440 28.27 -0.11 9.86
N ASP A 441 27.64 -1.17 10.34
CA ASP A 441 28.32 -2.37 10.86
C ASP A 441 29.15 -3.09 9.77
N SER A 442 28.61 -3.14 8.54
CA SER A 442 29.33 -3.70 7.39
C SER A 442 30.58 -2.89 7.05
N GLU A 443 30.49 -1.55 7.07
CA GLU A 443 31.61 -0.64 6.83
C GLU A 443 32.65 -0.69 7.96
N ILE A 444 32.20 -0.80 9.22
CA ILE A 444 33.10 -1.00 10.36
C ILE A 444 33.88 -2.31 10.16
N LEU A 445 33.19 -3.42 9.92
CA LEU A 445 33.85 -4.70 9.72
C LEU A 445 34.78 -4.68 8.50
N HIS A 446 34.40 -4.02 7.41
CA HIS A 446 35.26 -3.78 6.24
C HIS A 446 36.61 -3.17 6.65
N GLN A 447 36.61 -2.15 7.51
CA GLN A 447 37.85 -1.52 7.98
C GLN A 447 38.72 -2.47 8.80
N TYR A 448 38.14 -3.32 9.66
CA TYR A 448 38.90 -4.31 10.43
C TYR A 448 39.52 -5.38 9.51
N LEU A 449 38.74 -5.91 8.56
CA LEU A 449 39.23 -6.91 7.60
C LEU A 449 40.29 -6.33 6.65
N TYR A 450 40.11 -5.07 6.22
CA TYR A 450 41.09 -4.36 5.39
C TYR A 450 42.42 -4.20 6.13
N LYS A 451 42.40 -3.77 7.40
CA LYS A 451 43.60 -3.69 8.25
C LYS A 451 44.25 -5.06 8.48
N ALA A 452 43.46 -6.13 8.51
CA ALA A 452 43.93 -7.50 8.63
C ALA A 452 44.41 -8.13 7.30
N ASN A 453 44.37 -7.39 6.17
CA ASN A 453 44.70 -7.86 4.83
C ASN A 453 43.89 -9.09 4.37
N ILE A 454 42.60 -9.14 4.71
CA ILE A 454 41.69 -10.21 4.30
C ILE A 454 40.86 -9.73 3.10
N PRO A 455 41.01 -10.33 1.90
CA PRO A 455 40.15 -10.03 0.76
C PRO A 455 38.70 -10.40 1.06
N HIS A 456 37.78 -9.47 0.82
CA HIS A 456 36.36 -9.67 1.08
C HIS A 456 35.49 -8.80 0.16
N THR A 457 34.20 -9.14 0.08
CA THR A 457 33.19 -8.39 -0.67
C THR A 457 32.09 -7.92 0.27
N VAL A 458 31.57 -6.70 0.06
CA VAL A 458 30.49 -6.12 0.88
C VAL A 458 29.22 -5.97 0.03
N LEU A 459 28.08 -6.40 0.56
CA LEU A 459 26.77 -6.34 -0.08
C LEU A 459 25.80 -5.52 0.78
N ASN A 460 25.33 -4.41 0.20
CA ASN A 460 24.57 -3.38 0.91
C ASN A 460 23.13 -3.19 0.37
N ALA A 461 22.56 -4.15 -0.37
CA ALA A 461 21.20 -4.12 -0.92
C ALA A 461 20.91 -2.94 -1.87
N LYS A 462 21.90 -2.55 -2.68
CA LYS A 462 21.89 -1.36 -3.55
C LYS A 462 21.77 -1.71 -5.04
N GLN A 463 22.21 -2.90 -5.47
CA GLN A 463 22.17 -3.33 -6.88
C GLN A 463 21.84 -4.82 -6.98
N ASN A 464 20.55 -5.15 -7.14
CA ASN A 464 20.04 -6.52 -7.02
C ASN A 464 20.68 -7.53 -7.98
N ALA A 465 20.92 -7.15 -9.24
CA ALA A 465 21.47 -8.07 -10.25
C ALA A 465 22.94 -8.44 -10.00
N SER A 466 23.80 -7.44 -9.71
CA SER A 466 25.21 -7.68 -9.38
C SER A 466 25.36 -8.39 -8.03
N GLU A 467 24.46 -8.13 -7.08
CA GLU A 467 24.45 -8.83 -5.79
C GLU A 467 24.14 -10.30 -5.94
N ALA A 468 23.17 -10.68 -6.78
CA ALA A 468 22.87 -12.09 -7.03
C ALA A 468 24.10 -12.83 -7.58
N GLU A 469 24.84 -12.21 -8.50
CA GLU A 469 26.07 -12.79 -9.04
C GLU A 469 27.15 -12.98 -7.94
N ILE A 470 27.37 -11.96 -7.11
CA ILE A 470 28.34 -12.03 -6.01
C ILE A 470 27.96 -13.12 -5.00
N VAL A 471 26.69 -13.17 -4.59
CA VAL A 471 26.17 -14.15 -3.62
C VAL A 471 26.32 -15.57 -4.15
N SER A 472 26.11 -15.79 -5.45
CA SER A 472 26.30 -17.10 -6.07
C SER A 472 27.75 -17.62 -5.93
N LYS A 473 28.72 -16.70 -5.84
CA LYS A 473 30.16 -16.98 -5.68
C LYS A 473 30.60 -17.01 -4.21
N ALA A 474 29.74 -16.69 -3.25
CA ALA A 474 30.07 -16.66 -1.82
C ALA A 474 30.40 -18.06 -1.24
N GLY A 475 30.09 -19.14 -1.95
CA GLY A 475 30.40 -20.52 -1.55
C GLY A 475 31.76 -21.04 -2.04
N GLN A 476 32.55 -20.22 -2.72
CA GLN A 476 33.86 -20.64 -3.25
C GLN A 476 34.94 -20.64 -2.16
N VAL A 477 35.96 -21.49 -2.29
CA VAL A 477 37.10 -21.55 -1.36
C VAL A 477 37.70 -20.14 -1.18
N LYS A 478 38.00 -19.76 0.06
CA LYS A 478 38.49 -18.42 0.46
C LYS A 478 37.54 -17.25 0.17
N ALA A 479 36.29 -17.47 -0.20
CA ALA A 479 35.33 -16.38 -0.32
C ALA A 479 34.95 -15.83 1.06
N VAL A 480 35.08 -14.51 1.25
CA VAL A 480 34.58 -13.78 2.44
C VAL A 480 33.58 -12.74 1.96
N THR A 481 32.34 -12.89 2.36
CA THR A 481 31.23 -12.00 1.95
C THR A 481 30.57 -11.40 3.17
N ILE A 482 30.51 -10.08 3.24
CA ILE A 482 29.73 -9.33 4.21
C ILE A 482 28.41 -8.97 3.55
N ALA A 483 27.29 -9.27 4.20
CA ALA A 483 25.96 -8.98 3.72
C ALA A 483 25.12 -8.34 4.83
N THR A 484 24.45 -7.24 4.51
CA THR A 484 23.41 -6.71 5.38
C THR A 484 22.15 -7.58 5.30
N ASN A 485 21.28 -7.53 6.31
CA ASN A 485 20.09 -8.38 6.45
C ASN A 485 19.24 -8.56 5.17
N MET A 486 19.15 -7.55 4.30
CA MET A 486 18.36 -7.60 3.07
C MET A 486 19.13 -8.07 1.82
N ALA A 487 20.45 -8.06 1.85
CA ALA A 487 21.26 -8.31 0.67
C ALA A 487 21.27 -9.80 0.27
N GLY A 488 21.20 -10.07 -1.04
CA GLY A 488 21.29 -11.44 -1.58
C GLY A 488 20.11 -12.36 -1.23
N ARG A 489 18.95 -11.81 -0.85
CA ARG A 489 17.72 -12.58 -0.65
C ARG A 489 17.24 -13.23 -1.96
N GLY A 490 16.66 -14.42 -1.87
CA GLY A 490 16.19 -15.18 -3.03
C GLY A 490 17.30 -15.76 -3.93
N THR A 491 18.57 -15.63 -3.53
CA THR A 491 19.72 -16.21 -4.23
C THR A 491 20.37 -17.32 -3.40
N ASP A 492 20.64 -18.44 -4.07
CA ASP A 492 21.23 -19.61 -3.43
C ASP A 492 22.76 -19.56 -3.43
N ILE A 493 23.37 -19.83 -2.27
CA ILE A 493 24.82 -20.00 -2.13
C ILE A 493 25.11 -21.49 -2.25
N LYS A 494 25.88 -21.88 -3.28
CA LYS A 494 26.30 -23.27 -3.50
C LYS A 494 27.79 -23.39 -3.16
N PRO A 495 28.16 -24.07 -2.06
CA PRO A 495 29.55 -24.35 -1.77
C PRO A 495 30.19 -25.19 -2.89
N SER A 496 31.44 -24.89 -3.23
CA SER A 496 32.23 -25.76 -4.11
C SER A 496 32.49 -27.12 -3.43
N PRO A 497 32.78 -28.20 -4.19
CA PRO A 497 33.14 -29.49 -3.60
C PRO A 497 34.29 -29.40 -2.59
N GLU A 498 35.33 -28.63 -2.91
CA GLU A 498 36.46 -28.35 -2.03
C GLU A 498 36.02 -27.64 -0.74
N ALA A 499 35.11 -26.65 -0.84
CA ALA A 499 34.57 -25.98 0.33
C ALA A 499 33.75 -26.90 1.24
N LEU A 500 33.03 -27.89 0.67
CA LEU A 500 32.28 -28.88 1.45
C LEU A 500 33.22 -29.77 2.27
N GLU A 501 34.37 -30.16 1.71
CA GLU A 501 35.41 -30.91 2.42
C GLU A 501 36.03 -30.11 3.57
N LEU A 502 36.14 -28.79 3.41
CA LEU A 502 36.59 -27.84 4.44
C LEU A 502 35.53 -27.52 5.51
N GLY A 503 34.41 -28.24 5.53
CA GLY A 503 33.33 -28.07 6.52
C GLY A 503 32.15 -27.23 6.05
N GLY A 504 32.10 -26.87 4.77
CA GLY A 504 31.01 -26.13 4.13
C GLY A 504 31.02 -24.63 4.47
N LEU A 505 29.90 -23.96 4.20
CA LEU A 505 29.78 -22.51 4.45
C LEU A 505 29.75 -22.22 5.96
N TYR A 506 30.62 -21.32 6.41
CA TYR A 506 30.59 -20.76 7.76
C TYR A 506 29.79 -19.46 7.76
N VAL A 507 28.73 -19.39 8.58
CA VAL A 507 27.90 -18.20 8.73
C VAL A 507 28.19 -17.52 10.07
N ILE A 508 28.53 -16.24 10.03
CA ILE A 508 28.74 -15.39 11.21
C ILE A 508 27.61 -14.38 11.28
N GLY A 509 26.88 -14.32 12.40
CA GLY A 509 26.03 -13.17 12.73
C GLY A 509 26.78 -12.23 13.66
N THR A 510 26.74 -10.92 13.40
CA THR A 510 27.47 -9.91 14.20
C THR A 510 26.57 -9.13 15.17
N ASP A 511 25.28 -9.44 15.15
CA ASP A 511 24.26 -8.93 16.06
C ASP A 511 23.08 -9.91 16.06
N ARG A 512 22.20 -9.81 17.05
CA ARG A 512 20.87 -10.42 17.07
C ARG A 512 19.85 -9.47 16.44
N ALA A 513 19.15 -9.93 15.42
CA ALA A 513 18.08 -9.15 14.83
C ALA A 513 16.91 -8.95 15.83
N GLU A 514 16.01 -8.00 15.53
CA GLU A 514 14.81 -7.78 16.34
C GLU A 514 13.87 -8.99 16.36
N SER A 515 13.98 -9.90 15.38
CA SER A 515 13.23 -11.15 15.31
C SER A 515 14.15 -12.34 15.08
N ARG A 516 13.89 -13.43 15.81
CA ARG A 516 14.56 -14.74 15.68
C ARG A 516 14.45 -15.30 14.28
N ARG A 517 13.40 -14.92 13.56
CA ARG A 517 13.14 -15.30 12.17
C ARG A 517 14.30 -14.88 11.26
N ILE A 518 14.74 -13.62 11.37
CA ILE A 518 15.83 -13.05 10.56
C ILE A 518 17.15 -13.77 10.89
N ASP A 519 17.43 -14.00 12.17
CA ASP A 519 18.62 -14.78 12.58
C ASP A 519 18.60 -16.19 11.97
N ASN A 520 17.43 -16.86 11.98
CA ASN A 520 17.27 -18.19 11.40
C ASN A 520 17.40 -18.20 9.88
N GLN A 521 16.99 -17.12 9.19
CA GLN A 521 17.24 -16.96 7.76
C GLN A 521 18.74 -16.86 7.46
N LEU A 522 19.49 -16.10 8.27
CA LEU A 522 20.94 -16.00 8.16
C LEU A 522 21.59 -17.37 8.37
N ARG A 523 21.25 -18.08 9.46
CA ARG A 523 21.71 -19.47 9.69
C ARG A 523 21.38 -20.38 8.50
N GLY A 524 20.18 -20.24 7.95
CA GLY A 524 19.66 -20.97 6.78
C GLY A 524 20.42 -20.76 5.47
N ARG A 525 21.38 -19.83 5.42
CA ARG A 525 22.28 -19.69 4.28
C ARG A 525 23.29 -20.84 4.18
N SER A 526 23.57 -21.54 5.29
CA SER A 526 24.46 -22.71 5.35
C SER A 526 23.71 -24.03 5.57
N GLY A 527 24.36 -25.14 5.20
CA GLY A 527 23.91 -26.52 5.45
C GLY A 527 22.66 -26.93 4.70
N ARG A 528 22.58 -26.55 3.42
CA ARG A 528 21.41 -26.79 2.55
C ARG A 528 21.47 -28.19 1.94
N GLN A 529 20.32 -28.83 1.72
CA GLN A 529 20.25 -30.19 1.16
C GLN A 529 21.17 -31.22 1.87
N GLY A 530 21.40 -31.04 3.17
CA GLY A 530 22.26 -31.93 3.97
C GLY A 530 23.76 -31.66 3.82
N ASP A 531 24.16 -30.53 3.25
CA ASP A 531 25.55 -30.09 3.21
C ASP A 531 26.09 -29.85 4.64
N PRO A 532 27.39 -30.08 4.88
CA PRO A 532 28.05 -29.59 6.09
C PRO A 532 28.02 -28.05 6.14
N GLY A 533 28.11 -27.53 7.35
CA GLY A 533 28.08 -26.09 7.57
C GLY A 533 28.08 -25.74 9.04
N ILE A 534 28.45 -24.50 9.33
CA ILE A 534 28.51 -23.98 10.70
C ILE A 534 27.82 -22.61 10.73
N SER A 535 27.07 -22.33 11.79
CA SER A 535 26.62 -20.98 12.09
C SER A 535 27.01 -20.59 13.51
N LYS A 536 27.41 -19.34 13.72
CA LYS A 536 27.74 -18.80 15.04
C LYS A 536 27.45 -17.30 15.08
N PHE A 537 26.89 -16.81 16.18
CA PHE A 537 26.70 -15.38 16.39
C PHE A 537 27.76 -14.83 17.37
N PHE A 538 28.22 -13.63 17.10
CA PHE A 538 29.10 -12.83 17.93
C PHE A 538 28.32 -11.57 18.28
N ILE A 539 28.04 -11.38 19.56
CA ILE A 539 27.18 -10.31 20.08
C ILE A 539 27.90 -9.56 21.19
N SER A 540 27.49 -8.32 21.44
CA SER A 540 28.04 -7.48 22.49
C SER A 540 26.95 -6.92 23.39
N LEU A 541 27.32 -6.61 24.64
CA LEU A 541 26.43 -5.87 25.54
C LEU A 541 26.08 -4.49 24.99
N ASP A 542 26.95 -3.89 24.16
CA ASP A 542 26.71 -2.60 23.52
C ASP A 542 25.73 -2.69 22.33
N ASP A 543 25.33 -3.89 21.87
CA ASP A 543 24.43 -4.08 20.73
C ASP A 543 23.05 -3.41 20.99
N GLN A 544 22.41 -2.92 19.92
CA GLN A 544 21.15 -2.15 20.06
C GLN A 544 20.05 -2.92 20.79
N LEU A 545 19.98 -4.24 20.59
CA LEU A 545 19.00 -5.10 21.24
C LEU A 545 19.10 -5.04 22.77
N MET A 546 20.32 -5.00 23.32
CA MET A 546 20.54 -4.97 24.76
C MET A 546 20.31 -3.59 25.35
N ARG A 547 20.67 -2.52 24.64
CA ARG A 547 20.46 -1.13 25.11
C ARG A 547 18.99 -0.81 25.38
N ARG A 548 18.06 -1.44 24.65
CA ARG A 548 16.61 -1.26 24.82
C ARG A 548 16.03 -2.04 26.03
N PHE A 549 16.87 -2.75 26.78
CA PHE A 549 16.41 -3.58 27.89
C PHE A 549 16.62 -2.88 29.24
N SER A 550 15.62 -2.98 30.11
CA SER A 550 15.55 -2.24 31.38
C SER A 550 16.73 -2.47 32.34
N ASN A 551 17.38 -3.63 32.24
CA ASN A 551 18.50 -4.04 33.11
C ASN A 551 19.87 -3.89 32.43
N TYR A 552 19.95 -3.13 31.33
CA TYR A 552 21.17 -2.96 30.55
C TYR A 552 22.35 -2.45 31.40
N GLU A 553 22.14 -1.41 32.21
CA GLU A 553 23.19 -0.81 33.05
C GLU A 553 23.75 -1.83 34.07
N GLU A 554 22.88 -2.61 34.72
CA GLU A 554 23.30 -3.65 35.67
C GLU A 554 24.18 -4.71 35.00
N PHE A 555 23.81 -5.15 33.78
CA PHE A 555 24.63 -6.09 33.01
C PHE A 555 25.95 -5.47 32.58
N LYS A 556 25.95 -4.22 32.12
CA LYS A 556 27.14 -3.53 31.66
C LYS A 556 28.16 -3.35 32.78
N GLU A 557 27.72 -2.90 33.96
CA GLU A 557 28.58 -2.76 35.14
C GLU A 557 29.18 -4.10 35.57
N SER A 558 28.36 -5.17 35.57
CA SER A 558 28.77 -6.50 36.02
C SER A 558 29.90 -7.12 35.18
N TYR A 559 29.97 -6.79 33.89
CA TYR A 559 30.93 -7.37 32.95
C TYR A 559 31.95 -6.37 32.38
N ALA A 560 32.00 -5.15 32.91
CA ALA A 560 32.91 -4.08 32.44
C ALA A 560 34.40 -4.47 32.51
N LEU A 561 34.78 -5.38 33.42
CA LEU A 561 36.17 -5.80 33.65
C LEU A 561 36.66 -6.93 32.73
N GLU A 562 35.78 -7.53 31.91
CA GLU A 562 36.13 -8.67 31.05
C GLU A 562 37.01 -8.28 29.84
N GLY A 563 37.01 -7.01 29.45
CA GLY A 563 37.82 -6.49 28.34
C GLY A 563 37.49 -7.17 27.00
N ASP A 564 38.51 -7.74 26.35
CA ASP A 564 38.40 -8.43 25.05
C ASP A 564 38.01 -9.92 25.17
N LYS A 565 37.73 -10.44 26.38
CA LYS A 565 37.40 -11.85 26.59
C LYS A 565 35.92 -12.17 26.28
N GLU A 566 35.68 -13.39 25.83
CA GLU A 566 34.33 -13.93 25.64
C GLU A 566 33.68 -14.23 27.01
N ILE A 567 32.47 -13.72 27.21
CA ILE A 567 31.66 -13.90 28.41
C ILE A 567 30.86 -15.19 28.29
N THR A 568 31.19 -16.19 29.12
CA THR A 568 30.47 -17.47 29.13
C THR A 568 29.43 -17.51 30.26
N SER A 569 28.31 -16.79 30.09
CA SER A 569 27.20 -16.77 31.05
C SER A 569 25.88 -17.23 30.43
N LYS A 570 25.33 -18.35 30.93
CA LYS A 570 24.01 -18.86 30.49
C LYS A 570 22.87 -17.90 30.81
N SER A 571 22.98 -17.17 31.93
CA SER A 571 21.98 -16.18 32.35
C SER A 571 21.89 -15.04 31.33
N LEU A 572 23.06 -14.56 30.88
CA LEU A 572 23.14 -13.48 29.90
C LEU A 572 22.56 -13.90 28.55
N LEU A 573 22.89 -15.11 28.08
CA LEU A 573 22.32 -15.66 26.84
C LEU A 573 20.79 -15.77 26.91
N HIS A 574 20.24 -16.18 28.06
CA HIS A 574 18.78 -16.17 28.27
C HIS A 574 18.21 -14.75 28.29
N GLY A 575 18.95 -13.77 28.81
CA GLY A 575 18.59 -12.35 28.75
C GLY A 575 18.39 -11.85 27.32
N PHE A 576 19.31 -12.16 26.41
CA PHE A 576 19.18 -11.85 24.97
C PHE A 576 17.92 -12.48 24.36
N GLU A 577 17.63 -13.75 24.65
CA GLU A 577 16.44 -14.43 24.14
C GLU A 577 15.13 -13.78 24.64
N GLN A 578 15.09 -13.34 25.89
CA GLN A 578 13.92 -12.66 26.46
C GLN A 578 13.76 -11.25 25.90
N ALA A 579 14.86 -10.50 25.73
CA ALA A 579 14.84 -9.19 25.09
C ALA A 579 14.27 -9.29 23.66
N GLN A 580 14.74 -10.27 22.88
CA GLN A 580 14.26 -10.51 21.53
C GLN A 580 12.77 -10.86 21.49
N LYS A 581 12.28 -11.79 22.35
CA LYS A 581 10.84 -12.11 22.44
C LYS A 581 9.98 -10.92 22.83
N LYS A 582 10.46 -10.07 23.74
CA LYS A 582 9.73 -8.87 24.17
C LYS A 582 9.59 -7.87 23.02
N ILE A 583 10.64 -7.69 22.22
CA ILE A 583 10.62 -6.82 21.03
C ILE A 583 9.74 -7.41 19.92
N GLU A 584 9.77 -8.73 19.69
CA GLU A 584 8.83 -9.41 18.78
C GLU A 584 7.37 -9.13 19.17
N GLY A 585 7.03 -9.28 20.47
CA GLY A 585 5.69 -8.99 20.98
C GLY A 585 5.29 -7.52 20.83
N PHE A 586 6.18 -6.60 21.16
CA PHE A 586 5.94 -5.16 20.95
C PHE A 586 5.71 -4.82 19.47
N ASN A 587 6.50 -5.42 18.57
CA ASN A 587 6.34 -5.24 17.13
C ASN A 587 5.01 -5.80 16.61
N TYR A 588 4.58 -6.96 17.11
CA TYR A 588 3.27 -7.54 16.82
C TYR A 588 2.12 -6.63 17.29
N ASP A 589 2.17 -6.14 18.53
CA ASP A 589 1.15 -5.23 19.07
C ASP A 589 1.08 -3.91 18.29
N SER A 590 2.23 -3.37 17.91
CA SER A 590 2.34 -2.18 17.04
C SER A 590 1.68 -2.42 15.69
N ARG A 591 1.94 -3.55 15.02
CA ARG A 591 1.29 -3.91 13.74
C ARG A 591 -0.21 -4.08 13.88
N LYS A 592 -0.64 -4.77 14.93
CA LYS A 592 -2.06 -4.97 15.23
C LYS A 592 -2.79 -3.65 15.45
N SER A 593 -2.16 -2.71 16.15
CA SER A 593 -2.71 -1.36 16.33
C SER A 593 -2.87 -0.64 14.99
N VAL A 594 -1.83 -0.62 14.14
CA VAL A 594 -1.89 -0.02 12.79
C VAL A 594 -3.02 -0.63 11.96
N LEU A 595 -3.16 -1.95 11.97
CA LEU A 595 -4.24 -2.66 11.28
C LEU A 595 -5.62 -2.22 11.75
N HIS A 596 -5.82 -2.02 13.06
CA HIS A 596 -7.12 -1.58 13.58
C HIS A 596 -7.53 -0.20 13.04
N TYR A 597 -6.60 0.77 13.02
CA TYR A 597 -6.90 2.08 12.43
C TYR A 597 -7.16 1.97 10.92
N ASP A 598 -6.35 1.19 10.20
CA ASP A 598 -6.51 1.01 8.75
C ASP A 598 -7.82 0.27 8.39
N ASP A 599 -8.32 -0.60 9.26
CA ASP A 599 -9.59 -1.33 9.08
C ASP A 599 -10.81 -0.40 8.99
N VAL A 600 -10.78 0.76 9.68
CA VAL A 600 -11.85 1.77 9.60
C VAL A 600 -11.85 2.42 8.20
N ILE A 601 -10.67 2.85 7.72
CA ILE A 601 -10.53 3.42 6.37
C ILE A 601 -10.85 2.35 5.32
N ARG A 602 -10.45 1.09 5.52
CA ARG A 602 -10.76 -0.01 4.60
C ARG A 602 -12.27 -0.13 4.40
N GLN A 603 -13.07 -0.20 5.47
CA GLN A 603 -14.52 -0.35 5.34
C GLN A 603 -15.15 0.79 4.53
N GLN A 604 -14.70 2.03 4.78
CA GLN A 604 -15.14 3.20 4.02
C GLN A 604 -14.72 3.12 2.55
N ARG A 605 -13.47 2.72 2.29
CA ARG A 605 -12.88 2.56 0.96
C ARG A 605 -13.58 1.49 0.15
N ASP A 606 -13.83 0.32 0.72
CA ASP A 606 -14.48 -0.80 0.04
C ASP A 606 -15.90 -0.40 -0.41
N LEU A 607 -16.65 0.28 0.47
CA LEU A 607 -17.96 0.83 0.13
C LEU A 607 -17.86 1.89 -0.97
N PHE A 608 -16.91 2.82 -0.83
CA PHE A 608 -16.73 3.94 -1.76
C PHE A 608 -16.32 3.44 -3.16
N TYR A 609 -15.32 2.57 -3.27
CA TYR A 609 -14.87 2.01 -4.54
C TYR A 609 -15.94 1.14 -5.20
N ALA A 610 -16.73 0.39 -4.43
CA ALA A 610 -17.87 -0.33 -4.99
C ALA A 610 -18.91 0.61 -5.61
N GLN A 611 -19.22 1.75 -4.98
CA GLN A 611 -20.13 2.74 -5.56
C GLN A 611 -19.51 3.44 -6.79
N ARG A 612 -18.23 3.76 -6.74
CA ARG A 612 -17.50 4.36 -7.86
C ARG A 612 -17.49 3.43 -9.08
N ASP A 613 -17.24 2.14 -8.87
CA ASP A 613 -17.28 1.14 -9.94
C ASP A 613 -18.68 0.97 -10.54
N LEU A 614 -19.74 1.08 -9.74
CA LEU A 614 -21.11 1.11 -10.25
C LEU A 614 -21.34 2.32 -11.16
N ILE A 615 -20.81 3.50 -10.83
CA ILE A 615 -20.90 4.69 -11.70
C ILE A 615 -20.11 4.47 -13.00
N LEU A 616 -18.94 3.84 -12.93
CA LEU A 616 -18.12 3.53 -14.10
C LEU A 616 -18.75 2.51 -15.05
N ILE A 617 -19.45 1.51 -14.52
CA ILE A 617 -20.05 0.43 -15.32
C ILE A 617 -21.36 0.86 -16.00
N ASN A 618 -22.17 1.66 -15.32
CA ASN A 618 -23.46 2.09 -15.88
C ASN A 618 -23.27 3.21 -16.91
N GLU A 619 -24.02 3.11 -18.01
CA GLU A 619 -24.10 4.15 -19.04
C GLU A 619 -25.03 5.28 -18.57
N ASP A 620 -26.24 4.95 -18.11
CA ASP A 620 -27.17 5.92 -17.50
C ASP A 620 -27.07 5.90 -15.97
N ILE A 621 -26.72 7.05 -15.39
CA ILE A 621 -26.63 7.25 -13.93
C ILE A 621 -27.71 8.19 -13.39
N SER A 622 -28.74 8.49 -14.18
CA SER A 622 -29.89 9.35 -13.82
C SER A 622 -30.48 9.03 -12.44
N PHE A 623 -30.64 7.74 -12.15
CA PHE A 623 -31.19 7.26 -10.89
C PHE A 623 -30.26 7.53 -9.71
N ILE A 624 -28.93 7.56 -9.93
CA ILE A 624 -27.94 7.90 -8.90
C ILE A 624 -28.03 9.39 -8.60
N VAL A 625 -28.07 10.23 -9.64
CA VAL A 625 -28.23 11.67 -9.51
C VAL A 625 -29.56 12.01 -8.81
N GLU A 626 -30.67 11.39 -9.21
CA GLU A 626 -31.97 11.59 -8.54
C GLU A 626 -31.89 11.23 -7.04
N ARG A 627 -31.18 10.14 -6.67
CA ARG A 627 -30.96 9.79 -5.26
C ARG A 627 -30.11 10.82 -4.53
N MET A 628 -29.10 11.39 -5.18
CA MET A 628 -28.31 12.50 -4.63
C MET A 628 -29.19 13.73 -4.39
N VAL A 629 -30.04 14.11 -5.36
CA VAL A 629 -31.00 15.23 -5.22
C VAL A 629 -31.94 15.00 -4.02
N ARG A 630 -32.48 13.78 -3.88
CA ARG A 630 -33.34 13.40 -2.74
C ARG A 630 -32.61 13.51 -1.40
N LYS A 631 -31.34 13.10 -1.36
CA LYS A 631 -30.50 13.20 -0.16
C LYS A 631 -30.19 14.67 0.17
N THR A 632 -29.87 15.49 -0.83
CA THR A 632 -29.67 16.94 -0.70
C THR A 632 -30.91 17.62 -0.13
N ALA A 633 -32.10 17.35 -0.68
CA ALA A 633 -33.36 17.86 -0.15
C ALA A 633 -33.57 17.47 1.32
N THR A 634 -33.33 16.20 1.66
CA THR A 634 -33.44 15.71 3.05
C THR A 634 -32.46 16.43 3.98
N MET A 635 -31.22 16.64 3.54
CA MET A 635 -30.19 17.34 4.30
C MET A 635 -30.59 18.81 4.55
N LEU A 636 -30.98 19.52 3.49
CA LEU A 636 -31.39 20.92 3.54
C LEU A 636 -32.59 21.13 4.47
N SER A 637 -33.60 20.24 4.43
CA SER A 637 -34.76 20.34 5.33
C SER A 637 -34.40 20.23 6.82
N ASN A 638 -33.25 19.62 7.14
CA ASN A 638 -32.77 19.44 8.51
C ASN A 638 -31.75 20.49 8.96
N TYR A 639 -31.32 21.40 8.08
CA TYR A 639 -30.30 22.39 8.42
C TYR A 639 -30.73 23.29 9.59
N PRO A 640 -29.89 23.42 10.64
CA PRO A 640 -30.23 24.22 11.81
C PRO A 640 -30.51 25.70 11.49
N ILE A 641 -29.94 26.24 10.41
CA ILE A 641 -30.11 27.64 10.01
C ILE A 641 -31.58 27.99 9.70
N PHE A 642 -32.35 27.02 9.20
CA PHE A 642 -33.77 27.16 8.87
C PHE A 642 -34.67 26.93 10.08
N LYS A 643 -34.12 26.72 11.28
CA LYS A 643 -34.88 26.60 12.51
C LYS A 643 -34.56 27.76 13.45
N GLU A 644 -35.57 28.25 14.14
CA GLU A 644 -35.41 29.18 15.26
C GLU A 644 -34.91 28.44 16.52
N LYS A 645 -34.46 29.19 17.53
CA LYS A 645 -34.03 28.63 18.82
C LYS A 645 -35.15 27.87 19.54
N ASN A 646 -36.42 28.17 19.23
CA ASN A 646 -37.61 27.50 19.74
C ASN A 646 -38.04 26.27 18.90
N GLY A 647 -37.32 25.96 17.80
CA GLY A 647 -37.60 24.85 16.90
C GLY A 647 -38.51 25.17 15.70
N LEU A 648 -39.08 26.37 15.61
CA LEU A 648 -39.97 26.77 14.50
C LEU A 648 -39.20 26.97 13.19
N PHE A 649 -39.80 26.58 12.06
CA PHE A 649 -39.18 26.70 10.75
C PHE A 649 -39.23 28.13 10.17
N LYS A 650 -38.08 28.62 9.70
CA LYS A 650 -37.90 29.93 9.05
C LYS A 650 -38.17 29.83 7.55
N HIS A 651 -39.45 29.81 7.21
CA HIS A 651 -39.92 29.61 5.84
C HIS A 651 -39.35 30.62 4.82
N GLN A 652 -39.15 31.88 5.20
CA GLN A 652 -38.60 32.92 4.31
C GLN A 652 -37.13 32.64 3.97
N VAL A 653 -36.29 32.47 5.00
CA VAL A 653 -34.85 32.19 4.85
C VAL A 653 -34.61 30.91 4.05
N PHE A 654 -35.44 29.90 4.28
CA PHE A 654 -35.41 28.66 3.51
C PHE A 654 -35.77 28.89 2.04
N THR A 655 -36.88 29.59 1.77
CA THR A 655 -37.34 29.86 0.40
C THR A 655 -36.31 30.65 -0.38
N ASP A 656 -35.77 31.72 0.22
CA ASP A 656 -34.74 32.57 -0.39
C ASP A 656 -33.47 31.76 -0.68
N TYR A 657 -33.00 30.95 0.28
CA TYR A 657 -31.81 30.13 0.07
C TYR A 657 -31.97 29.09 -1.06
N ILE A 658 -33.09 28.36 -1.10
CA ILE A 658 -33.32 27.37 -2.17
C ILE A 658 -33.43 28.08 -3.52
N ASN A 659 -34.11 29.22 -3.55
CA ASN A 659 -34.20 30.03 -4.76
C ASN A 659 -32.84 30.57 -5.19
N ASP A 660 -31.98 31.04 -4.29
CA ASP A 660 -30.71 31.65 -4.67
C ASP A 660 -29.64 30.62 -5.04
N VAL A 661 -29.66 29.44 -4.41
CA VAL A 661 -28.57 28.44 -4.54
C VAL A 661 -28.91 27.31 -5.51
N PHE A 662 -30.19 26.97 -5.69
CA PHE A 662 -30.59 25.79 -6.46
C PHE A 662 -31.51 26.09 -7.65
N LEU A 663 -32.43 27.04 -7.51
CA LEU A 663 -33.42 27.29 -8.57
C LEU A 663 -33.13 28.59 -9.35
N GLY A 664 -32.26 29.44 -8.80
CA GLY A 664 -32.07 30.87 -9.09
C GLY A 664 -31.48 31.20 -10.45
N HIS A 665 -30.74 30.26 -11.02
CA HIS A 665 -29.87 30.53 -12.14
C HIS A 665 -30.57 30.15 -13.46
N GLY A 666 -31.00 31.16 -14.21
CA GLY A 666 -31.51 31.04 -15.60
C GLY A 666 -32.86 30.34 -15.82
N THR A 667 -33.51 29.80 -14.79
CA THR A 667 -34.90 29.31 -14.92
C THR A 667 -35.90 30.26 -14.27
N LYS A 668 -37.15 30.29 -14.78
CA LYS A 668 -38.27 31.01 -14.15
C LYS A 668 -38.90 30.22 -12.98
N GLU A 669 -38.41 29.01 -12.71
CA GLU A 669 -38.94 28.18 -11.63
C GLU A 669 -38.38 28.67 -10.29
N ARG A 670 -39.28 29.00 -9.37
CA ARG A 670 -38.98 29.47 -8.01
C ARG A 670 -39.96 28.85 -7.05
N LEU A 671 -39.52 28.63 -5.82
CA LEU A 671 -40.42 28.36 -4.71
C LEU A 671 -41.16 29.64 -4.35
N ASP A 672 -42.49 29.56 -4.29
CA ASP A 672 -43.34 30.63 -3.76
C ASP A 672 -43.38 30.55 -2.23
N TYR A 673 -43.00 31.64 -1.57
CA TYR A 673 -43.05 31.74 -0.12
C TYR A 673 -44.45 31.47 0.45
N GLU A 674 -45.50 31.92 -0.23
CA GLU A 674 -46.88 31.71 0.22
C GLU A 674 -47.36 30.25 0.04
N GLU A 675 -46.72 29.48 -0.84
CA GLU A 675 -46.90 28.02 -0.95
C GLU A 675 -46.16 27.33 0.20
N VAL A 676 -44.88 27.67 0.40
CA VAL A 676 -44.01 27.06 1.41
C VAL A 676 -44.54 27.28 2.83
N LYS A 677 -45.05 28.48 3.15
CA LYS A 677 -45.62 28.84 4.45
C LYS A 677 -46.85 28.01 4.86
N LYS A 678 -47.56 27.43 3.90
CA LYS A 678 -48.78 26.62 4.16
C LYS A 678 -48.46 25.16 4.49
N ILE A 679 -47.20 24.75 4.30
CA ILE A 679 -46.76 23.38 4.48
C ILE A 679 -46.40 23.19 5.95
N TYR A 680 -46.81 22.06 6.53
CA TYR A 680 -46.42 21.72 7.89
C TYR A 680 -44.93 21.39 7.95
N ASP A 681 -44.23 21.78 9.02
CA ASP A 681 -42.80 21.51 9.24
C ASP A 681 -42.42 20.03 9.02
N SER A 682 -43.32 19.09 9.30
CA SER A 682 -43.13 17.65 9.08
C SER A 682 -43.16 17.22 7.61
N GLU A 683 -43.79 18.00 6.74
CA GLU A 683 -44.01 17.71 5.31
C GLU A 683 -43.05 18.48 4.40
N ILE A 684 -42.33 19.48 4.93
CA ILE A 684 -41.35 20.30 4.18
C ILE A 684 -40.31 19.42 3.47
N LYS A 685 -39.89 18.34 4.12
CA LYS A 685 -38.93 17.38 3.54
C LYS A 685 -39.48 16.77 2.24
N ASP A 686 -40.67 16.19 2.29
CA ASP A 686 -41.26 15.48 1.15
C ASP A 686 -41.61 16.45 0.03
N PHE A 687 -42.09 17.65 0.38
CA PHE A 687 -42.30 18.74 -0.56
C PHE A 687 -41.02 19.14 -1.30
N LEU A 688 -39.92 19.36 -0.57
CA LEU A 688 -38.65 19.75 -1.19
C LEU A 688 -38.11 18.63 -2.09
N ILE A 689 -38.22 17.38 -1.65
CA ILE A 689 -37.84 16.22 -2.46
C ILE A 689 -38.59 16.22 -3.79
N GLU A 690 -39.91 16.38 -3.76
CA GLU A 690 -40.72 16.39 -4.98
C GLU A 690 -40.33 17.54 -5.91
N LYS A 691 -40.18 18.76 -5.37
CA LYS A 691 -39.83 19.95 -6.17
C LYS A 691 -38.44 19.81 -6.81
N LEU A 692 -37.41 19.42 -6.06
CA LEU A 692 -36.05 19.30 -6.63
C LEU A 692 -35.93 18.12 -7.61
N VAL A 693 -36.60 16.99 -7.35
CA VAL A 693 -36.60 15.86 -8.30
C VAL A 693 -37.32 16.22 -9.61
N ASN A 694 -38.46 16.92 -9.52
CA ASN A 694 -39.16 17.39 -10.71
C ASN A 694 -38.34 18.42 -11.49
N PHE A 695 -37.62 19.30 -10.79
CA PHE A 695 -36.70 20.23 -11.42
C PHE A 695 -35.58 19.50 -12.15
N TYR A 696 -34.92 18.52 -11.51
CA TYR A 696 -33.89 17.69 -12.13
C TYR A 696 -34.39 17.00 -13.41
N LYS A 697 -35.59 16.41 -13.38
CA LYS A 697 -36.18 15.76 -14.56
C LYS A 697 -36.37 16.72 -15.72
N LYS A 698 -36.92 17.92 -15.46
CA LYS A 698 -37.08 18.97 -16.47
C LYS A 698 -35.74 19.46 -16.99
N TRP A 699 -34.79 19.71 -16.10
CA TRP A 699 -33.42 20.12 -16.45
C TRP A 699 -32.81 19.09 -17.40
N ARG A 700 -32.92 17.79 -17.09
CA ARG A 700 -32.39 16.70 -17.91
C ARG A 700 -33.06 16.62 -19.28
N GLU A 701 -34.39 16.74 -19.33
CA GLU A 701 -35.13 16.77 -20.61
C GLU A 701 -34.67 17.93 -21.50
N GLN A 702 -34.44 19.12 -20.92
CA GLN A 702 -33.94 20.27 -21.67
C GLN A 702 -32.47 20.09 -22.06
N ALA A 703 -31.65 19.50 -21.20
CA ALA A 703 -30.25 19.21 -21.47
C ALA A 703 -30.09 18.31 -22.72
N ILE A 704 -30.93 17.28 -22.82
CA ILE A 704 -30.98 16.39 -23.98
C ILE A 704 -31.36 17.18 -25.24
N ARG A 705 -32.43 17.99 -25.18
CA ARG A 705 -32.89 18.81 -26.32
C ARG A 705 -31.83 19.81 -26.80
N ASN A 706 -31.22 20.53 -25.86
CA ASN A 706 -30.17 21.52 -26.13
C ASN A 706 -28.90 20.86 -26.71
N SER A 707 -28.71 19.55 -26.48
CA SER A 707 -27.63 18.74 -27.03
C SER A 707 -28.00 18.04 -28.33
N ASN A 708 -28.98 18.55 -29.09
CA ASN A 708 -29.50 17.95 -30.32
C ASN A 708 -30.05 16.52 -30.12
N ASP A 709 -30.69 16.26 -28.98
CA ASP A 709 -31.23 14.97 -28.57
C ASP A 709 -30.16 13.86 -28.38
N ASP A 710 -28.89 14.25 -28.19
CA ASP A 710 -27.78 13.35 -27.85
C ASP A 710 -27.85 12.96 -26.36
N THR A 711 -28.51 11.83 -26.10
CA THR A 711 -28.66 11.29 -24.74
C THR A 711 -27.33 10.74 -24.20
N ASP A 712 -26.46 10.22 -25.06
CA ASP A 712 -25.19 9.62 -24.66
C ASP A 712 -24.22 10.70 -24.17
N TYR A 713 -24.22 11.87 -24.81
CA TYR A 713 -23.46 13.03 -24.32
C TYR A 713 -23.90 13.47 -22.92
N ILE A 714 -25.21 13.55 -22.65
CA ILE A 714 -25.72 13.94 -21.32
C ILE A 714 -25.39 12.90 -20.25
N ASN A 715 -25.51 11.61 -20.59
CA ASN A 715 -25.11 10.52 -19.71
C ASN A 715 -23.61 10.59 -19.37
N TRP A 716 -22.77 10.82 -20.38
CA TRP A 716 -21.33 11.01 -20.18
C TRP A 716 -21.03 12.24 -19.32
N TYR A 717 -21.70 13.37 -19.58
CA TYR A 717 -21.52 14.62 -18.84
C TYR A 717 -21.85 14.47 -17.35
N GLU A 718 -23.02 13.91 -17.03
CA GLU A 718 -23.40 13.65 -15.63
C GLU A 718 -22.39 12.74 -14.94
N LYS A 719 -21.92 11.70 -15.65
CA LYS A 719 -20.95 10.74 -15.14
C LYS A 719 -19.60 11.38 -14.86
N ASP A 720 -19.07 12.16 -15.79
CA ASP A 720 -17.79 12.87 -15.62
C ASP A 720 -17.87 13.86 -14.45
N LEU A 721 -18.96 14.64 -14.38
CA LEU A 721 -19.22 15.59 -13.29
C LEU A 721 -19.29 14.90 -11.92
N VAL A 722 -20.05 13.80 -11.83
CA VAL A 722 -20.18 13.04 -10.58
C VAL A 722 -18.82 12.47 -10.16
N LEU A 723 -18.08 11.84 -11.08
CA LEU A 723 -16.77 11.26 -10.78
C LEU A 723 -15.76 12.31 -10.34
N GLU A 724 -15.71 13.47 -11.00
CA GLU A 724 -14.83 14.58 -10.63
C GLU A 724 -15.06 15.00 -9.15
N ILE A 725 -16.31 15.24 -8.77
CA ILE A 725 -16.67 15.69 -7.43
C ILE A 725 -16.39 14.59 -6.40
N VAL A 726 -16.83 13.37 -6.70
CA VAL A 726 -16.65 12.17 -5.85
C VAL A 726 -15.17 11.94 -5.54
N ASP A 727 -14.31 12.02 -6.56
CA ASP A 727 -12.87 11.79 -6.42
C ASP A 727 -12.20 12.88 -5.57
N ILE A 728 -12.54 14.16 -5.77
CA ILE A 728 -12.01 15.28 -4.96
C ILE A 728 -12.37 15.12 -3.48
N TYR A 729 -13.65 14.82 -3.18
CA TYR A 729 -14.11 14.66 -1.81
C TYR A 729 -13.47 13.46 -1.12
N TRP A 730 -13.30 12.35 -1.84
CA TRP A 730 -12.63 11.17 -1.32
C TRP A 730 -11.16 11.41 -1.01
N GLN A 731 -10.43 12.06 -1.92
CA GLN A 731 -9.03 12.42 -1.68
C GLN A 731 -8.90 13.32 -0.43
N ASN A 732 -9.77 14.32 -0.29
CA ASN A 732 -9.79 15.19 0.89
C ASN A 732 -10.15 14.42 2.17
N HIS A 733 -11.05 13.43 2.08
CA HIS A 733 -11.42 12.58 3.20
C HIS A 733 -10.27 11.68 3.65
N ILE A 734 -9.52 11.08 2.71
CA ILE A 734 -8.32 10.30 3.03
C ILE A 734 -7.28 11.15 3.76
N ASP A 735 -6.99 12.36 3.27
CA ASP A 735 -6.09 13.31 3.95
C ASP A 735 -6.61 13.69 5.35
N THR A 736 -7.91 13.91 5.48
CA THR A 736 -8.55 14.21 6.77
C THR A 736 -8.45 13.04 7.75
N MET A 737 -8.64 11.81 7.27
CA MET A 737 -8.55 10.59 8.09
C MET A 737 -7.11 10.30 8.52
N ASP A 738 -6.11 10.63 7.70
CA ASP A 738 -4.70 10.52 8.06
C ASP A 738 -4.35 11.52 9.16
N LYS A 739 -4.72 12.80 8.99
CA LYS A 739 -4.57 13.85 10.02
C LYS A 739 -5.28 13.49 11.33
N LEU A 740 -6.50 12.94 11.23
CA LEU A 740 -7.25 12.48 12.39
C LEU A 740 -6.50 11.37 13.13
N ARG A 741 -5.94 10.40 12.41
CA ARG A 741 -5.18 9.29 13.00
C ARG A 741 -4.00 9.79 13.82
N SER A 742 -3.24 10.75 13.28
CA SER A 742 -2.05 11.30 13.94
C SER A 742 -2.38 12.13 15.18
N ASN A 743 -3.51 12.86 15.16
CA ASN A 743 -3.94 13.71 16.28
C ASN A 743 -4.68 12.96 17.40
N VAL A 744 -5.31 11.83 17.10
CA VAL A 744 -6.15 11.10 18.06
C VAL A 744 -5.35 10.56 19.25
N ASN A 745 -4.03 10.36 19.11
CA ASN A 745 -3.16 10.02 20.23
C ASN A 745 -3.14 11.10 21.33
N LEU A 746 -3.38 12.37 20.99
CA LEU A 746 -3.48 13.47 21.96
C LEU A 746 -4.74 13.35 22.85
N VAL A 747 -5.74 12.56 22.44
CA VAL A 747 -6.96 12.35 23.24
C VAL A 747 -6.70 11.38 24.41
N GLN A 748 -5.56 10.65 24.40
CA GLN A 748 -5.14 9.81 25.54
C GLN A 748 -4.98 10.63 26.83
N TYR A 749 -4.62 11.91 26.75
CA TYR A 749 -4.55 12.83 27.90
C TYR A 749 -5.90 12.98 28.63
N SER A 750 -7.01 12.73 27.95
CA SER A 750 -8.37 12.77 28.52
C SER A 750 -8.89 11.40 28.97
N GLN A 751 -8.04 10.37 29.07
CA GLN A 751 -8.39 9.00 29.47
C GLN A 751 -9.47 8.33 28.60
N LYS A 752 -9.66 8.79 27.36
CA LYS A 752 -10.55 8.14 26.39
C LYS A 752 -9.77 7.18 25.50
N ASN A 753 -10.43 6.12 25.03
CA ASN A 753 -9.83 5.20 24.06
C ASN A 753 -9.67 5.91 22.70
N PRO A 754 -8.43 6.12 22.20
CA PRO A 754 -8.19 6.83 20.95
C PRO A 754 -8.85 6.14 19.76
N TYR A 755 -8.81 4.81 19.70
CA TYR A 755 -9.41 4.04 18.60
C TYR A 755 -10.92 4.26 18.48
N GLN A 756 -11.63 4.35 19.62
CA GLN A 756 -13.06 4.61 19.63
C GLN A 756 -13.35 6.03 19.11
N VAL A 757 -12.60 7.02 19.57
CA VAL A 757 -12.73 8.41 19.09
C VAL A 757 -12.44 8.52 17.59
N TYR A 758 -11.41 7.83 17.10
CA TYR A 758 -11.10 7.75 15.68
C TYR A 758 -12.25 7.18 14.86
N THR A 759 -12.86 6.09 15.34
CA THR A 759 -13.97 5.43 14.67
C THR A 759 -15.21 6.32 14.62
N ASP A 760 -15.55 6.96 15.76
CA ASP A 760 -16.73 7.82 15.88
C ASP A 760 -16.59 9.09 15.02
N GLU A 761 -15.46 9.79 15.13
CA GLU A 761 -15.20 11.01 14.36
C GLU A 761 -14.98 10.70 12.87
N GLY A 762 -14.31 9.59 12.55
CA GLY A 762 -14.11 9.15 11.18
C GLY A 762 -15.42 8.78 10.47
N SER A 763 -16.37 8.17 11.19
CA SER A 763 -17.70 7.85 10.64
C SER A 763 -18.52 9.11 10.36
N LYS A 764 -18.53 10.07 11.30
CA LYS A 764 -19.20 11.38 11.10
C LYS A 764 -18.64 12.12 9.89
N LYS A 765 -17.31 12.13 9.73
CA LYS A 765 -16.65 12.78 8.59
C LYS A 765 -16.97 12.09 7.26
N PHE A 766 -17.07 10.76 7.26
CA PHE A 766 -17.48 10.01 6.08
C PHE A 766 -18.92 10.30 5.68
N ASP A 767 -19.85 10.34 6.64
CA ASP A 767 -21.24 10.73 6.37
C ASP A 767 -21.35 12.17 5.84
N GLN A 768 -20.60 13.10 6.44
CA GLN A 768 -20.50 14.49 5.97
C GLN A 768 -19.95 14.57 4.54
N MET A 769 -18.92 13.78 4.22
CA MET A 769 -18.36 13.71 2.87
C MET A 769 -19.43 13.28 1.86
N LEU A 770 -20.18 12.21 2.15
CA LEU A 770 -21.24 11.72 1.26
C LEU A 770 -22.37 12.76 1.09
N GLU A 771 -22.70 13.48 2.15
CA GLU A 771 -23.69 14.57 2.11
C GLU A 771 -23.22 15.75 1.25
N ASN A 772 -21.96 16.15 1.39
CA ASN A 772 -21.37 17.21 0.60
C ASN A 772 -21.25 16.84 -0.89
N ILE A 773 -20.89 15.59 -1.21
CA ILE A 773 -20.90 15.08 -2.60
C ILE A 773 -22.30 15.24 -3.21
N ALA A 774 -23.34 14.77 -2.53
CA ALA A 774 -24.70 14.86 -3.04
C ALA A 774 -25.14 16.32 -3.27
N TYR A 775 -24.80 17.20 -2.31
CA TYR A 775 -25.09 18.63 -2.39
C TYR A 775 -24.39 19.31 -3.58
N ASP A 776 -23.08 19.11 -3.73
CA ASP A 776 -22.29 19.76 -4.78
C ASP A 776 -22.62 19.23 -6.17
N VAL A 777 -22.90 17.93 -6.32
CA VAL A 777 -23.42 17.36 -7.58
C VAL A 777 -24.76 18.03 -7.93
N THR A 778 -25.69 18.06 -6.99
CA THR A 778 -27.03 18.66 -7.21
C THR A 778 -26.90 20.12 -7.62
N LYS A 779 -26.07 20.87 -6.90
CA LYS A 779 -25.83 22.28 -7.15
C LYS A 779 -25.21 22.51 -8.53
N LYS A 780 -24.08 21.84 -8.85
CA LYS A 780 -23.41 22.01 -10.14
C LYS A 780 -24.33 21.67 -11.31
N ILE A 781 -25.13 20.61 -11.21
CA ILE A 781 -26.11 20.24 -12.25
C ILE A 781 -27.15 21.34 -12.41
N PHE A 782 -27.71 21.86 -11.32
CA PHE A 782 -28.79 22.85 -11.40
C PHE A 782 -28.29 24.22 -11.86
N ASP A 783 -27.04 24.56 -11.55
CA ASP A 783 -26.35 25.76 -12.04
C ASP A 783 -25.91 25.63 -13.51
N ASP A 784 -25.88 24.41 -14.06
CA ASP A 784 -25.39 24.17 -15.41
C ASP A 784 -26.41 24.62 -16.46
N ARG A 785 -25.91 25.43 -17.41
CA ARG A 785 -26.69 26.02 -18.50
C ARG A 785 -27.20 25.02 -19.53
N ILE A 786 -26.60 23.83 -19.64
CA ILE A 786 -27.00 22.81 -20.61
C ILE A 786 -28.48 22.45 -20.41
N GLY A 787 -28.98 22.37 -19.17
CA GLY A 787 -30.39 22.08 -18.89
C GLY A 787 -31.29 23.32 -18.71
N ILE A 788 -30.81 24.52 -19.03
CA ILE A 788 -31.62 25.74 -19.00
C ILE A 788 -32.34 25.90 -20.36
N PRO A 789 -33.65 26.20 -20.39
CA PRO A 789 -34.36 26.40 -21.65
C PRO A 789 -33.75 27.52 -22.49
N SER A 790 -33.34 27.21 -23.73
CA SER A 790 -32.86 28.22 -24.68
C SER A 790 -34.00 29.18 -25.06
N ILE A 791 -33.67 30.45 -25.27
CA ILE A 791 -34.62 31.47 -25.78
C ILE A 791 -35.02 31.13 -27.23
N ILE A 792 -34.17 30.40 -27.94
CA ILE A 792 -34.33 30.06 -29.34
C ILE A 792 -35.21 28.80 -29.46
N PRO A 793 -36.38 28.86 -30.12
CA PRO A 793 -37.25 27.71 -30.29
C PRO A 793 -36.53 26.54 -30.96
N TYR A 794 -36.80 25.30 -30.53
CA TYR A 794 -36.18 24.10 -31.08
C TYR A 794 -36.33 23.98 -32.62
N GLU A 795 -37.50 24.34 -33.13
CA GLU A 795 -37.79 24.37 -34.58
C GLU A 795 -36.86 25.34 -35.35
N VAL A 796 -36.49 26.46 -34.72
CA VAL A 796 -35.53 27.43 -35.25
C VAL A 796 -34.11 26.89 -35.16
N GLN A 797 -33.75 26.23 -34.05
CA GLN A 797 -32.42 25.61 -33.90
C GLN A 797 -32.14 24.54 -34.96
N GLN A 798 -33.19 23.85 -35.44
CA GLN A 798 -33.09 22.84 -36.48
C GLN A 798 -33.07 23.41 -37.92
N ASP A 799 -33.46 24.67 -38.12
CA ASP A 799 -33.49 25.34 -39.42
C ASP A 799 -32.06 25.53 -39.98
N ASP A 800 -31.84 25.14 -41.24
CA ASP A 800 -30.53 25.22 -41.90
C ASP A 800 -30.00 26.65 -41.97
N LEU A 801 -30.89 27.64 -42.10
CA LEU A 801 -30.53 29.07 -42.08
C LEU A 801 -29.97 29.48 -40.72
N PHE A 802 -30.60 29.01 -39.64
CA PHE A 802 -30.16 29.30 -38.28
C PHE A 802 -28.79 28.67 -37.99
N LYS A 803 -28.56 27.42 -38.42
CA LYS A 803 -27.27 26.73 -38.29
C LYS A 803 -26.14 27.47 -39.01
N GLN A 804 -26.41 28.00 -40.21
CA GLN A 804 -25.43 28.82 -40.95
C GLN A 804 -25.13 30.14 -40.24
N ILE A 805 -26.16 30.83 -39.74
CA ILE A 805 -26.02 32.08 -38.99
C ILE A 805 -25.15 31.85 -37.73
N LYS A 806 -25.48 30.82 -36.94
CA LYS A 806 -24.77 30.47 -35.71
C LYS A 806 -23.28 30.19 -35.94
N ASN A 807 -22.93 29.55 -37.05
CA ASN A 807 -21.54 29.22 -37.39
C ASN A 807 -20.73 30.40 -37.96
N THR A 808 -21.40 31.49 -38.36
CA THR A 808 -20.76 32.63 -39.06
C THR A 808 -20.58 33.85 -38.16
N ILE A 809 -21.41 34.00 -37.11
CA ILE A 809 -21.33 35.14 -36.20
C ILE A 809 -20.20 34.94 -35.18
N ILE A 810 -19.40 35.99 -34.98
CA ILE A 810 -18.49 36.14 -33.85
C ILE A 810 -19.17 37.09 -32.86
N PHE A 811 -19.45 36.61 -31.65
CA PHE A 811 -20.06 37.41 -30.59
C PHE A 811 -19.02 38.21 -29.80
N ASP A 812 -19.46 39.31 -29.20
CA ASP A 812 -18.69 40.03 -28.19
C ASP A 812 -18.56 39.19 -26.91
N ASP A 813 -17.34 39.06 -26.40
CA ASP A 813 -17.01 38.29 -25.20
C ASP A 813 -17.67 38.85 -23.92
N SER A 814 -18.12 40.11 -23.94
CA SER A 814 -18.78 40.78 -22.81
C SER A 814 -20.29 40.54 -22.70
N LEU A 815 -20.95 40.02 -23.75
CA LEU A 815 -22.39 39.76 -23.76
C LEU A 815 -22.74 38.48 -22.99
N THR A 816 -23.83 38.54 -22.22
CA THR A 816 -24.42 37.34 -21.61
C THR A 816 -24.98 36.41 -22.69
N GLN A 817 -25.07 35.12 -22.41
CA GLN A 817 -25.51 34.14 -23.41
C GLN A 817 -26.99 34.29 -23.76
N GLU A 818 -27.84 34.78 -22.84
CA GLU A 818 -29.22 35.16 -23.15
C GLU A 818 -29.26 36.32 -24.15
N GLU A 819 -28.41 37.34 -23.99
CA GLU A 819 -28.29 38.44 -24.96
C GLU A 819 -27.76 37.94 -26.31
N ARG A 820 -26.83 36.98 -26.32
CA ARG A 820 -26.34 36.34 -27.56
C ARG A 820 -27.43 35.52 -28.24
N GLU A 821 -28.20 34.74 -27.49
CA GLU A 821 -29.32 33.95 -28.01
C GLU A 821 -30.42 34.85 -28.56
N GLN A 822 -30.70 35.97 -27.88
CA GLN A 822 -31.67 36.95 -28.33
C GLN A 822 -31.21 37.65 -29.62
N GLN A 823 -29.93 38.04 -29.71
CA GLN A 823 -29.36 38.57 -30.95
C GLN A 823 -29.41 37.57 -32.10
N LEU A 824 -29.10 36.29 -31.84
CA LEU A 824 -29.20 35.21 -32.82
C LEU A 824 -30.63 35.05 -33.34
N LEU A 825 -31.60 35.04 -32.44
CA LEU A 825 -33.01 34.88 -32.78
C LEU A 825 -33.54 36.08 -33.58
N GLU A 826 -33.18 37.30 -33.18
CA GLU A 826 -33.53 38.52 -33.91
C GLU A 826 -32.92 38.53 -35.32
N MET A 827 -31.66 38.12 -35.45
CA MET A 827 -30.98 38.08 -36.75
C MET A 827 -31.56 37.00 -37.67
N TYR A 828 -31.86 35.82 -37.13
CA TYR A 828 -32.56 34.77 -37.86
C TYR A 828 -33.95 35.22 -38.33
N ASN A 829 -34.75 35.82 -37.45
CA ASN A 829 -36.10 36.31 -37.80
C ASN A 829 -36.04 37.42 -38.85
N SER A 830 -35.07 38.32 -38.77
CA SER A 830 -34.84 39.38 -39.75
C SER A 830 -34.49 38.81 -41.13
N ILE A 831 -33.52 37.88 -41.21
CA ILE A 831 -33.09 37.28 -42.47
C ILE A 831 -34.19 36.41 -43.07
N LYS A 832 -34.87 35.60 -42.24
CA LYS A 832 -35.99 34.76 -42.68
C LYS A 832 -37.14 35.59 -43.24
N GLY A 833 -37.49 36.70 -42.56
CA GLY A 833 -38.51 37.63 -43.05
C GLY A 833 -38.13 38.32 -44.37
N GLN A 834 -36.85 38.65 -44.59
CA GLN A 834 -36.38 39.18 -45.88
C GLN A 834 -36.46 38.15 -47.01
N ILE A 835 -36.13 36.88 -46.74
CA ILE A 835 -36.24 35.78 -47.71
C ILE A 835 -37.71 35.53 -48.09
N GLU A 836 -38.62 35.58 -47.12
CA GLU A 836 -40.07 35.42 -47.36
C GLU A 836 -40.64 36.57 -48.19
N GLN A 837 -40.28 37.82 -47.89
CA GLN A 837 -40.69 38.99 -48.69
C GLN A 837 -40.14 38.98 -50.13
N GLN A 838 -38.98 38.38 -50.36
CA GLN A 838 -38.42 38.20 -51.72
C GLN A 838 -39.08 37.06 -52.50
N LYS A 839 -39.78 36.14 -51.83
CA LYS A 839 -40.54 35.06 -52.49
C LYS A 839 -41.97 35.46 -52.84
N GLU A 840 -42.53 36.45 -52.16
CA GLU A 840 -43.87 36.99 -52.40
C GLU A 840 -43.93 38.08 -53.48
N ASN A 841 -42.78 38.69 -53.83
CA ASN A 841 -42.60 39.57 -54.99
C ASN A 841 -42.06 38.78 -56.18
#